data_AF-A0A938KB67-F1
#
_entry.id   AF-A0A938KB67-F1
#
_cell.length_a   1.000
_cell.length_b   1.000
_cell.length_c   1.000
_cell.angle_alpha   90.00
_cell.angle_beta   90.00
_cell.angle_gamma   90.00
#
_symmetry.space_group_name_H-M   'P 1'
#
loop_
_entity.id
_entity.type
_entity.pdbx_description
1 polymer ?
#
loop_
_entity_poly.entity_id
_entity_poly.type
_entity_poly.pdbx_seq_one_letter_code
_entity_poly.pdbx_strand_id
1 'polypeptide(L)'
;MSILPTVLNARRRIAAIGMFSLFLWSASALFSYQMVGTDSTPSLTLLSDRRSHSMDAVERVLASSCPVRMAPLPWQFPTNLTAGRACPQRAETDVLQARRAARRDGLALPTTGSWAANTPERHRLLSTIPPAAPPTTNTVTVVDVLVAYTPEARIGAGSKESIESSIKLAVAEANTVYQNSQADVRLRLVHLREVGYSEFPSNATNLNRLQSRSDSFLDKIHLIRETNRADLVCLITEHSDPGTSGLAFTMGAPSFAFRDSAFTVVKRADLLGSYIFVHEISHNFGAQHDREHALDAEGKLKPGSYPFSFGYRFVLNDTIYRDVMSYAPGESIPYLSNPDISFMAVPIGLPGTTNGANNALTVNANALLVADFFGPAVQTVPPAIRILAPTNGTILKEGANLVIAAHASDIGGAVRQIEFFHENVSLRVTTNAAPVPATNDVSVIWSNLPPGRFTLTALATDNSGASSTALPVEIIVRPGHDSFTNRIALSGVAPSISGSNREATVDPGEAMHGGNPGGSSVWYSWTAPKGGTVLLSVTATNFFPLADVYTGASISALTVVAGRDFALDTTNRVMTLHFEAVANREYSVAVDGFAGQAGPFDLALKFPPPPPNDNFADRVPLAGASLTVKSSNLYATKESGEPDKHAGVASSRSVWFSWTAPVSGPVVVTLAGRGTEFIPWPAAYTGNSLTNLVMASGMSVRFDTNTLTTRLTFNAMALTTYALAIDGFNNRTGPINLTLATANLPPAVQSLVVPVILGSGMKLAISGATGQKFALQASTNLIDWTEIFSGLFATNKTEVTDTNSSRFVYRFYRAWPVP
;
A
#
# COMPACT_ATOMS: atom_id res chain seq x y z
N MET A 1 -30.97 -41.96 -59.90
CA MET A 1 -30.11 -41.17 -60.80
C MET A 1 -28.97 -40.67 -59.92
N SER A 2 -27.75 -41.24 -59.94
CA SER A 2 -26.75 -41.42 -61.03
C SER A 2 -25.61 -40.41 -60.82
N ILE A 3 -24.33 -40.75 -60.63
CA ILE A 3 -23.56 -41.99 -60.90
C ILE A 3 -22.45 -42.23 -59.85
N LEU A 4 -22.11 -43.50 -59.61
CA LEU A 4 -20.88 -44.07 -59.01
C LEU A 4 -20.16 -44.87 -60.13
N PRO A 5 -18.83 -45.12 -60.15
CA PRO A 5 -17.99 -45.65 -59.05
C PRO A 5 -16.61 -44.91 -58.96
N THR A 6 -15.45 -45.38 -58.43
CA THR A 6 -14.90 -46.72 -58.08
C THR A 6 -13.77 -46.50 -57.03
N VAL A 7 -13.82 -46.97 -55.78
CA VAL A 7 -13.56 -48.33 -55.24
C VAL A 7 -12.14 -48.88 -55.48
N LEU A 8 -11.32 -48.95 -54.42
CA LEU A 8 -10.56 -50.13 -53.91
C LEU A 8 -9.94 -49.74 -52.54
N ASN A 9 -10.34 -50.34 -51.41
CA ASN A 9 -9.80 -51.53 -50.73
C ASN A 9 -8.41 -51.36 -50.05
N ALA A 10 -8.11 -51.93 -48.86
CA ALA A 10 -8.92 -52.47 -47.75
C ALA A 10 -8.03 -52.89 -46.55
N ARG A 11 -8.62 -53.17 -45.36
CA ARG A 11 -8.03 -53.86 -44.15
C ARG A 11 -7.02 -53.02 -43.34
N ARG A 12 -6.77 -53.20 -42.02
CA ARG A 12 -7.33 -53.93 -40.84
C ARG A 12 -6.58 -53.38 -39.56
N ARG A 13 -6.99 -53.47 -38.28
CA ARG A 13 -8.29 -53.57 -37.55
C ARG A 13 -8.01 -53.59 -36.01
N ILE A 14 -8.72 -52.81 -35.16
CA ILE A 14 -8.91 -53.00 -33.68
C ILE A 14 -7.65 -52.79 -32.78
N ALA A 15 -7.67 -52.26 -31.54
CA ALA A 15 -8.66 -51.65 -30.60
C ALA A 15 -8.05 -50.34 -29.98
N ALA A 16 -8.60 -49.59 -29.01
CA ALA A 16 -9.82 -49.59 -28.19
C ALA A 16 -10.18 -48.10 -27.87
N ILE A 17 -11.43 -47.62 -27.95
CA ILE A 17 -12.45 -47.55 -26.86
C ILE A 17 -11.95 -46.92 -25.54
N GLY A 18 -12.48 -45.73 -25.17
CA GLY A 18 -12.40 -45.21 -23.79
C GLY A 18 -12.61 -43.70 -23.61
N MET A 19 -13.82 -43.29 -23.20
CA MET A 19 -14.20 -42.03 -22.50
C MET A 19 -13.61 -40.67 -22.94
N PHE A 20 -14.50 -39.81 -23.47
CA PHE A 20 -14.46 -38.36 -23.20
C PHE A 20 -15.52 -38.06 -22.12
N SER A 21 -15.17 -37.29 -21.09
CA SER A 21 -16.09 -36.93 -19.99
C SER A 21 -16.00 -35.44 -19.67
N LEU A 22 -17.15 -34.77 -19.57
CA LEU A 22 -17.26 -33.52 -18.82
C LEU A 22 -17.07 -33.85 -17.33
N PHE A 23 -16.46 -32.95 -16.56
CA PHE A 23 -16.78 -32.82 -15.14
C PHE A 23 -16.67 -31.37 -14.67
N LEU A 24 -17.67 -30.94 -13.89
CA LEU A 24 -17.57 -29.74 -13.07
C LEU A 24 -16.66 -30.03 -11.86
N TRP A 25 -15.99 -29.01 -11.33
CA TRP A 25 -15.27 -29.14 -10.07
C TRP A 25 -16.07 -28.53 -8.91
N SER A 26 -16.55 -29.41 -8.04
CA SER A 26 -17.02 -29.09 -6.69
C SER A 26 -16.27 -30.01 -5.73
N ALA A 27 -15.40 -29.46 -4.90
CA ALA A 27 -14.58 -30.24 -3.98
C ALA A 27 -14.65 -29.67 -2.56
N SER A 28 -14.94 -30.53 -1.58
CA SER A 28 -14.93 -30.19 -0.16
C SER A 28 -14.41 -31.38 0.65
N ALA A 29 -13.21 -31.24 1.18
CA ALA A 29 -12.62 -32.07 2.25
C ALA A 29 -11.50 -31.23 2.89
N LEU A 30 -11.42 -30.98 4.20
CA LEU A 30 -11.37 -31.90 5.35
C LEU A 30 -10.27 -32.96 5.23
N PHE A 31 -9.14 -32.71 5.89
CA PHE A 31 -8.37 -33.75 6.55
C PHE A 31 -7.78 -33.24 7.87
N SER A 32 -7.70 -34.12 8.86
CA SER A 32 -7.41 -33.80 10.26
C SER A 32 -5.92 -33.76 10.56
N TYR A 33 -5.52 -33.00 11.59
CA TYR A 33 -4.19 -33.09 12.20
C TYR A 33 -4.32 -33.54 13.66
N GLN A 34 -3.44 -34.44 14.10
CA GLN A 34 -3.51 -35.10 15.41
C GLN A 34 -2.35 -34.65 16.30
N MET A 35 -2.64 -34.23 17.53
CA MET A 35 -1.62 -33.69 18.44
C MET A 35 -0.88 -34.79 19.22
N VAL A 36 0.41 -34.56 19.42
CA VAL A 36 1.22 -35.14 20.51
C VAL A 36 1.98 -33.98 21.15
N GLY A 37 2.00 -33.92 22.48
CA GLY A 37 2.70 -32.89 23.23
C GLY A 37 3.37 -33.45 24.47
N THR A 38 4.30 -32.69 25.03
CA THR A 38 4.99 -32.97 26.31
C THR A 38 5.29 -31.65 27.02
N ASP A 39 4.85 -31.51 28.27
CA ASP A 39 5.02 -30.29 29.06
C ASP A 39 6.44 -30.09 29.60
N SER A 40 6.81 -28.83 29.82
CA SER A 40 7.38 -28.38 31.10
C SER A 40 7.43 -26.86 31.19
N THR A 41 6.94 -26.31 32.31
CA THR A 41 7.17 -24.92 32.74
C THR A 41 7.79 -24.96 34.15
N PRO A 42 8.35 -23.85 34.68
CA PRO A 42 7.48 -23.02 35.52
C PRO A 42 7.80 -21.51 35.57
N SER A 43 6.73 -20.70 35.64
CA SER A 43 6.49 -19.51 36.50
C SER A 43 7.48 -18.32 36.67
N LEU A 44 7.05 -17.11 37.11
CA LEU A 44 5.80 -16.34 36.94
C LEU A 44 5.91 -14.97 37.66
N THR A 45 5.71 -13.84 36.96
CA THR A 45 5.21 -12.53 37.50
C THR A 45 4.74 -11.70 36.29
N LEU A 46 3.47 -11.33 36.08
CA LEU A 46 2.54 -10.47 36.86
C LEU A 46 3.01 -9.00 36.89
N LEU A 47 2.23 -7.96 36.53
CA LEU A 47 0.82 -7.75 36.10
C LEU A 47 0.79 -6.56 35.10
N SER A 48 -0.27 -6.16 34.37
CA SER A 48 -1.70 -6.53 34.22
C SER A 48 -2.11 -6.28 32.74
N ASP A 49 -2.99 -7.03 32.07
CA ASP A 49 -4.45 -7.19 32.24
C ASP A 49 -5.26 -5.91 31.90
N ARG A 50 -6.33 -5.89 31.08
CA ARG A 50 -7.10 -7.01 30.45
C ARG A 50 -7.71 -6.64 29.07
N ARG A 51 -8.04 -7.65 28.26
CA ARG A 51 -8.80 -7.57 26.98
C ARG A 51 -10.33 -7.65 27.18
N SER A 52 -11.11 -7.23 26.19
CA SER A 52 -12.24 -7.99 25.57
C SER A 52 -13.09 -7.07 24.67
N HIS A 53 -13.98 -7.55 23.81
CA HIS A 53 -13.97 -8.59 22.75
C HIS A 53 -15.29 -8.42 21.97
N SER A 54 -15.41 -8.93 20.74
CA SER A 54 -16.61 -8.77 19.89
C SER A 54 -17.65 -9.88 20.08
N MET A 55 -18.94 -9.50 20.17
CA MET A 55 -20.17 -10.26 19.83
C MET A 55 -21.38 -9.33 20.12
N ASP A 56 -22.58 -9.46 19.54
CA ASP A 56 -23.22 -10.56 18.78
C ASP A 56 -24.13 -10.04 17.64
N ALA A 57 -24.81 -10.94 16.91
CA ALA A 57 -25.85 -10.65 15.90
C ALA A 57 -27.19 -11.38 16.22
N VAL A 58 -28.06 -11.60 15.22
CA VAL A 58 -29.36 -12.33 15.29
C VAL A 58 -30.50 -11.48 15.91
N GLU A 59 -31.75 -11.43 15.43
CA GLU A 59 -32.53 -12.12 14.35
C GLU A 59 -33.27 -11.03 13.49
N ARG A 60 -34.33 -11.18 12.67
CA ARG A 60 -35.29 -12.23 12.22
C ARG A 60 -35.69 -11.96 10.75
N VAL A 61 -36.35 -12.92 10.08
CA VAL A 61 -36.78 -12.87 8.66
C VAL A 61 -38.29 -13.12 8.53
N LEU A 62 -38.98 -12.51 7.54
CA LEU A 62 -40.19 -13.09 6.91
C LEU A 62 -40.28 -12.79 5.39
N ALA A 63 -40.81 -13.78 4.67
CA ALA A 63 -40.66 -14.03 3.23
C ALA A 63 -41.60 -13.28 2.25
N SER A 64 -41.20 -13.26 0.97
CA SER A 64 -41.97 -13.61 -0.27
C SER A 64 -41.56 -12.71 -1.47
N SER A 65 -41.23 -13.12 -2.71
CA SER A 65 -41.35 -14.34 -3.55
C SER A 65 -42.34 -14.24 -4.73
N CYS A 66 -41.98 -13.51 -5.79
CA CYS A 66 -42.17 -13.96 -7.20
C CYS A 66 -41.46 -13.06 -8.24
N PRO A 67 -41.03 -13.58 -9.40
CA PRO A 67 -40.41 -12.82 -10.49
C PRO A 67 -41.34 -12.55 -11.68
N VAL A 68 -41.01 -11.55 -12.52
CA VAL A 68 -41.59 -11.34 -13.85
C VAL A 68 -40.45 -11.15 -14.87
N ARG A 69 -40.68 -11.53 -16.13
CA ARG A 69 -39.67 -11.72 -17.19
C ARG A 69 -40.23 -11.27 -18.54
N MET A 70 -39.37 -10.79 -19.46
CA MET A 70 -39.67 -10.43 -20.88
C MET A 70 -40.61 -9.22 -21.08
N ALA A 71 -40.57 -8.47 -22.18
CA ALA A 71 -39.55 -8.27 -23.24
C ALA A 71 -39.86 -6.94 -24.01
N PRO A 72 -38.90 -6.34 -24.74
CA PRO A 72 -39.11 -5.10 -25.48
C PRO A 72 -39.51 -5.33 -26.96
N LEU A 73 -40.40 -4.48 -27.50
CA LEU A 73 -40.58 -4.26 -28.94
C LEU A 73 -40.93 -2.77 -29.25
N PRO A 74 -40.62 -2.25 -30.45
CA PRO A 74 -40.56 -0.81 -30.72
C PRO A 74 -41.76 -0.27 -31.51
N TRP A 75 -41.87 1.06 -31.60
CA TRP A 75 -42.69 1.76 -32.60
C TRP A 75 -41.90 2.87 -33.31
N GLN A 76 -42.07 2.94 -34.63
CA GLN A 76 -41.56 4.00 -35.51
C GLN A 76 -42.67 5.02 -35.82
N PHE A 77 -42.31 6.24 -36.22
CA PHE A 77 -43.10 7.08 -37.14
C PHE A 77 -42.17 8.13 -37.82
N PRO A 78 -42.58 8.81 -38.92
CA PRO A 78 -41.67 9.06 -40.04
C PRO A 78 -41.43 10.56 -40.35
N THR A 79 -40.72 10.83 -41.46
CA THR A 79 -40.22 12.15 -41.88
C THR A 79 -41.05 12.83 -42.98
N ASN A 80 -40.74 14.12 -43.19
CA ASN A 80 -41.09 15.02 -44.32
C ASN A 80 -42.51 15.62 -44.38
N LEU A 81 -42.59 16.96 -44.23
CA LEU A 81 -42.85 17.87 -45.38
C LEU A 81 -42.55 19.36 -45.04
N THR A 82 -42.77 20.27 -46.00
CA THR A 82 -42.08 21.58 -46.09
C THR A 82 -42.91 22.83 -45.72
N ALA A 83 -42.24 23.76 -45.02
CA ALA A 83 -42.33 25.24 -45.06
C ALA A 83 -43.63 25.97 -45.49
N GLY A 84 -44.13 26.89 -44.64
CA GLY A 84 -45.15 27.88 -45.03
C GLY A 84 -45.54 28.91 -43.94
N ARG A 85 -45.24 30.19 -44.21
CA ARG A 85 -45.52 31.43 -43.42
C ARG A 85 -46.85 31.48 -42.62
N ALA A 86 -46.81 32.00 -41.38
CA ALA A 86 -47.58 33.19 -40.90
C ALA A 86 -47.42 33.46 -39.38
N CYS A 87 -47.68 34.70 -38.95
CA CYS A 87 -47.86 35.13 -37.56
C CYS A 87 -49.08 36.08 -37.51
N PRO A 88 -49.81 36.19 -36.37
CA PRO A 88 -49.51 37.31 -35.46
C PRO A 88 -49.61 36.96 -33.96
N GLN A 89 -49.21 37.92 -33.12
CA GLN A 89 -49.10 37.79 -31.66
C GLN A 89 -50.41 38.11 -30.92
N ARG A 90 -50.54 37.61 -29.68
CA ARG A 90 -50.98 38.45 -28.55
C ARG A 90 -50.55 37.89 -27.19
N ALA A 91 -50.02 38.80 -26.37
CA ALA A 91 -50.08 38.91 -24.90
C ALA A 91 -49.71 37.71 -24.00
N GLU A 92 -49.07 37.89 -22.85
CA GLU A 92 -48.74 39.16 -22.14
C GLU A 92 -47.37 39.05 -21.45
N THR A 93 -46.61 40.14 -21.42
CA THR A 93 -45.30 40.20 -20.75
C THR A 93 -44.98 41.66 -20.44
N ASP A 94 -44.98 42.05 -19.17
CA ASP A 94 -44.37 43.31 -18.73
C ASP A 94 -44.23 43.38 -17.20
N VAL A 95 -43.01 43.60 -16.70
CA VAL A 95 -42.64 44.71 -15.79
C VAL A 95 -41.11 44.87 -15.89
N LEU A 96 -40.58 45.44 -16.99
CA LEU A 96 -39.14 45.72 -17.06
C LEU A 96 -38.75 46.94 -17.93
N GLN A 97 -39.24 48.14 -17.59
CA GLN A 97 -38.52 49.41 -17.86
C GLN A 97 -39.15 50.64 -17.16
N ALA A 98 -38.53 51.14 -16.07
CA ALA A 98 -39.01 52.35 -15.38
C ALA A 98 -37.94 53.13 -14.58
N ARG A 99 -36.67 53.19 -15.03
CA ARG A 99 -35.62 54.00 -14.37
C ARG A 99 -34.64 54.69 -15.33
N ARG A 100 -35.08 55.74 -16.04
CA ARG A 100 -34.21 56.83 -16.59
C ARG A 100 -34.97 58.03 -17.23
N ALA A 101 -35.79 58.77 -16.47
CA ALA A 101 -36.15 60.17 -16.79
C ALA A 101 -36.97 60.85 -15.66
N ALA A 102 -36.34 61.70 -14.84
CA ALA A 102 -37.02 62.72 -14.02
C ALA A 102 -36.00 63.70 -13.38
N ARG A 103 -35.88 64.91 -13.96
CA ARG A 103 -35.39 66.14 -13.31
C ARG A 103 -36.20 67.28 -13.93
N ARG A 104 -36.41 68.38 -13.17
CA ARG A 104 -37.27 69.54 -13.50
C ARG A 104 -38.77 69.20 -13.44
N ASP A 105 -39.65 69.98 -12.81
CA ASP A 105 -39.52 71.23 -12.02
C ASP A 105 -40.37 71.11 -10.73
N GLY A 106 -40.25 71.92 -9.67
CA GLY A 106 -39.33 73.03 -9.39
C GLY A 106 -40.04 74.20 -8.69
N LEU A 107 -39.85 74.40 -7.37
CA LEU A 107 -40.41 75.55 -6.64
C LEU A 107 -39.68 75.84 -5.30
N ALA A 108 -39.36 77.13 -5.10
CA ALA A 108 -39.03 77.85 -3.86
C ALA A 108 -38.07 77.25 -2.80
N LEU A 109 -36.88 77.87 -2.68
CA LEU A 109 -36.16 78.05 -1.40
C LEU A 109 -36.63 79.34 -0.71
N PRO A 110 -36.56 79.42 0.62
CA PRO A 110 -36.13 80.63 1.32
C PRO A 110 -34.73 80.45 1.95
N THR A 111 -34.00 81.55 2.10
CA THR A 111 -32.59 81.60 2.53
C THR A 111 -32.39 82.20 3.94
N THR A 112 -31.13 82.22 4.38
CA THR A 112 -30.56 82.92 5.58
C THR A 112 -30.62 82.17 6.92
N GLY A 113 -29.61 82.40 7.77
CA GLY A 113 -29.56 81.84 9.13
C GLY A 113 -28.22 81.24 9.59
N SER A 114 -27.11 81.98 9.51
CA SER A 114 -25.86 81.61 10.20
C SER A 114 -25.86 82.14 11.65
N TRP A 115 -25.73 81.27 12.65
CA TRP A 115 -25.27 81.60 14.02
C TRP A 115 -24.62 80.37 14.68
N ALA A 116 -23.87 80.57 15.76
CA ALA A 116 -22.91 79.60 16.30
C ALA A 116 -23.36 78.93 17.62
N ALA A 117 -22.64 77.84 17.96
CA ALA A 117 -22.39 77.28 19.29
C ALA A 117 -23.53 77.23 20.35
N ASN A 118 -23.93 76.01 20.74
CA ASN A 118 -23.60 75.48 22.08
C ASN A 118 -24.03 74.00 22.27
N THR A 119 -23.41 73.37 23.25
CA THR A 119 -23.71 72.05 23.85
C THR A 119 -24.61 72.23 25.10
N PRO A 120 -24.94 71.17 25.89
CA PRO A 120 -25.30 69.79 25.54
C PRO A 120 -26.55 69.28 26.31
N GLU A 121 -27.62 68.83 25.65
CA GLU A 121 -28.67 68.07 26.38
C GLU A 121 -29.60 67.21 25.50
N ARG A 122 -29.55 65.87 25.68
CA ARG A 122 -30.65 64.91 25.42
C ARG A 122 -30.46 63.61 26.23
N HIS A 123 -30.52 63.70 27.56
CA HIS A 123 -30.86 62.54 28.39
C HIS A 123 -32.40 62.39 28.46
N ARG A 124 -32.87 61.18 28.78
CA ARG A 124 -34.29 60.77 28.89
C ARG A 124 -35.13 60.87 27.61
N LEU A 125 -35.25 59.74 26.92
CA LEU A 125 -36.42 58.87 27.06
C LEU A 125 -35.98 57.41 26.76
N LEU A 126 -36.82 56.42 27.10
CA LEU A 126 -36.55 54.97 27.08
C LEU A 126 -35.62 54.44 28.18
N SER A 127 -36.16 54.34 29.39
CA SER A 127 -35.76 53.33 30.38
C SER A 127 -36.72 52.12 30.32
N THR A 128 -36.32 50.99 30.90
CA THR A 128 -37.10 49.74 31.10
C THR A 128 -37.60 49.02 29.84
N ILE A 129 -36.71 48.26 29.22
CA ILE A 129 -37.05 46.93 28.68
C ILE A 129 -36.67 45.92 29.79
N PRO A 130 -37.49 44.91 30.12
CA PRO A 130 -37.08 43.86 31.06
C PRO A 130 -35.90 43.05 30.52
N PRO A 131 -35.07 42.41 31.37
CA PRO A 131 -34.10 41.44 30.89
C PRO A 131 -34.84 40.29 30.19
N ALA A 132 -34.56 40.08 28.91
CA ALA A 132 -35.07 38.92 28.19
C ALA A 132 -34.48 37.64 28.81
N ALA A 133 -35.31 36.61 28.96
CA ALA A 133 -34.80 35.27 29.28
C ALA A 133 -33.88 34.81 28.13
N PRO A 134 -32.77 34.11 28.41
CA PRO A 134 -31.84 33.66 27.38
C PRO A 134 -32.53 32.71 26.39
N PRO A 135 -32.27 32.83 25.07
CA PRO A 135 -32.90 32.00 24.06
C PRO A 135 -32.43 30.54 24.20
N THR A 136 -33.38 29.60 24.33
CA THR A 136 -33.11 28.17 24.56
C THR A 136 -32.83 27.41 23.26
N THR A 137 -31.89 27.91 22.46
CA THR A 137 -31.43 27.28 21.21
C THR A 137 -29.92 27.14 21.23
N ASN A 138 -29.42 25.92 21.41
CA ASN A 138 -27.99 25.58 21.45
C ASN A 138 -27.35 25.70 20.04
N THR A 139 -27.25 26.91 19.52
CA THR A 139 -26.57 27.24 18.26
C THR A 139 -25.15 27.71 18.55
N VAL A 140 -24.18 26.81 18.41
CA VAL A 140 -22.75 27.14 18.55
C VAL A 140 -22.38 28.26 17.59
N THR A 141 -21.95 29.39 18.13
CA THR A 141 -21.55 30.57 17.38
C THR A 141 -20.16 30.35 16.81
N VAL A 142 -19.99 30.51 15.50
CA VAL A 142 -18.67 30.49 14.87
C VAL A 142 -18.05 31.88 14.94
N VAL A 143 -16.82 31.97 15.44
CA VAL A 143 -16.04 33.21 15.53
C VAL A 143 -14.79 33.04 14.68
N ASP A 144 -14.52 34.01 13.81
CA ASP A 144 -13.43 33.93 12.85
C ASP A 144 -12.12 34.49 13.43
N VAL A 145 -11.09 33.65 13.49
CA VAL A 145 -9.77 34.02 14.02
C VAL A 145 -8.72 34.03 12.92
N LEU A 146 -7.91 35.09 12.91
CA LEU A 146 -6.64 35.18 12.19
C LEU A 146 -5.51 34.93 13.17
N VAL A 147 -4.54 34.09 12.79
CA VAL A 147 -3.31 33.93 13.57
C VAL A 147 -2.10 34.32 12.71
N ALA A 148 -1.36 35.32 13.19
CA ALA A 148 -0.06 35.70 12.68
C ALA A 148 1.06 35.03 13.49
N TYR A 149 2.24 34.86 12.91
CA TYR A 149 3.43 34.43 13.64
C TYR A 149 4.68 35.16 13.13
N THR A 150 5.68 35.33 14.00
CA THR A 150 6.94 36.00 13.67
C THR A 150 7.93 35.05 12.96
N PRO A 151 8.94 35.59 12.23
CA PRO A 151 10.05 34.81 11.70
C PRO A 151 10.80 34.06 12.80
N GLU A 152 10.95 34.68 13.98
CA GLU A 152 11.52 34.13 15.19
C GLU A 152 10.72 32.91 15.70
N ALA A 153 9.38 33.00 15.79
CA ALA A 153 8.52 31.88 16.15
C ALA A 153 8.57 30.73 15.12
N ARG A 154 8.72 31.03 13.82
CA ARG A 154 8.98 29.98 12.81
C ARG A 154 10.33 29.30 13.04
N ILE A 155 11.36 30.05 13.42
CA ILE A 155 12.70 29.49 13.70
C ILE A 155 12.65 28.61 14.96
N GLY A 156 11.98 29.06 16.02
CA GLY A 156 11.77 28.26 17.24
C GLY A 156 10.93 27.00 17.04
N ALA A 157 10.03 26.99 16.06
CA ALA A 157 9.31 25.79 15.62
C ALA A 157 10.12 24.86 14.70
N GLY A 158 11.28 25.29 14.20
CA GLY A 158 12.15 24.56 13.28
C GLY A 158 11.72 24.60 11.80
N SER A 159 10.43 24.74 11.48
CA SER A 159 9.95 24.92 10.10
C SER A 159 8.64 25.72 10.04
N LYS A 160 8.27 26.17 8.83
CA LYS A 160 7.00 26.84 8.56
C LYS A 160 5.81 25.91 8.83
N GLU A 161 5.91 24.67 8.36
CA GLU A 161 4.89 23.63 8.48
C GLU A 161 4.69 23.25 9.95
N SER A 162 5.76 23.26 10.74
CA SER A 162 5.75 23.02 12.19
C SER A 162 5.00 24.13 12.96
N ILE A 163 5.30 25.41 12.73
CA ILE A 163 4.58 26.52 13.39
C ILE A 163 3.11 26.56 12.95
N GLU A 164 2.82 26.39 11.65
CA GLU A 164 1.45 26.37 11.16
C GLU A 164 0.63 25.19 11.72
N SER A 165 1.25 24.01 11.90
CA SER A 165 0.59 22.84 12.49
C SER A 165 0.35 23.01 13.99
N SER A 166 1.31 23.60 14.71
CA SER A 166 1.18 23.93 16.13
C SER A 166 0.02 24.90 16.38
N ILE A 167 -0.13 25.93 15.52
CA ILE A 167 -1.24 26.88 15.59
C ILE A 167 -2.59 26.21 15.31
N LYS A 168 -2.67 25.34 14.28
CA LYS A 168 -3.89 24.58 13.98
C LYS A 168 -4.31 23.69 15.15
N LEU A 169 -3.34 23.10 15.86
CA LEU A 169 -3.60 22.29 17.05
C LEU A 169 -4.03 23.14 18.26
N ALA A 170 -3.45 24.32 18.49
CA ALA A 170 -3.86 25.24 19.56
C ALA A 170 -5.30 25.74 19.38
N VAL A 171 -5.72 26.01 18.13
CA VAL A 171 -7.13 26.34 17.81
C VAL A 171 -8.06 25.14 18.06
N ALA A 172 -7.59 23.90 17.85
CA ALA A 172 -8.37 22.70 18.18
C ALA A 172 -8.46 22.44 19.70
N GLU A 173 -7.38 22.69 20.44
CA GLU A 173 -7.34 22.64 21.91
C GLU A 173 -8.31 23.66 22.52
N ALA A 174 -8.28 24.92 22.06
CA ALA A 174 -9.22 25.96 22.48
C ALA A 174 -10.69 25.59 22.22
N ASN A 175 -11.00 25.07 21.02
CA ASN A 175 -12.32 24.56 20.70
C ASN A 175 -12.76 23.41 21.61
N THR A 176 -11.83 22.56 22.06
CA THR A 176 -12.09 21.48 23.01
C THR A 176 -12.40 22.05 24.40
N VAL A 177 -11.66 23.06 24.85
CA VAL A 177 -11.94 23.76 26.13
C VAL A 177 -13.31 24.45 26.11
N TYR A 178 -13.68 25.15 25.03
CA TYR A 178 -15.02 25.74 24.92
C TYR A 178 -16.12 24.67 24.97
N GLN A 179 -15.98 23.59 24.19
CA GLN A 179 -16.93 22.47 24.19
C GLN A 179 -17.08 21.80 25.56
N ASN A 180 -15.96 21.52 26.24
CA ASN A 180 -15.93 20.97 27.60
C ASN A 180 -16.68 21.86 28.61
N SER A 181 -16.61 23.18 28.42
CA SER A 181 -17.16 24.19 29.32
C SER A 181 -18.64 24.52 29.08
N GLN A 182 -19.29 23.87 28.10
CA GLN A 182 -20.57 24.31 27.53
C GLN A 182 -20.55 25.78 27.10
N ALA A 183 -19.40 26.24 26.60
CA ALA A 183 -19.33 27.49 25.88
C ALA A 183 -19.75 27.25 24.42
N ASP A 184 -20.87 27.86 24.00
CA ASP A 184 -21.47 27.75 22.66
C ASP A 184 -20.69 28.58 21.62
N VAL A 185 -19.36 28.44 21.60
CA VAL A 185 -18.44 29.12 20.69
C VAL A 185 -17.51 28.12 20.00
N ARG A 186 -17.28 28.34 18.70
CA ARG A 186 -16.28 27.64 17.91
C ARG A 186 -15.38 28.63 17.17
N LEU A 187 -14.08 28.62 17.46
CA LEU A 187 -13.08 29.35 16.69
C LEU A 187 -12.85 28.69 15.32
N ARG A 188 -12.97 29.46 14.24
CA ARG A 188 -12.61 29.05 12.88
C ARG A 188 -11.39 29.85 12.40
N LEU A 189 -10.29 29.14 12.12
CA LEU A 189 -9.06 29.75 11.60
C LEU A 189 -9.26 30.15 10.14
N VAL A 190 -9.56 31.42 9.87
CA VAL A 190 -9.81 31.94 8.51
C VAL A 190 -8.54 32.43 7.79
N HIS A 191 -7.49 32.78 8.54
CA HIS A 191 -6.22 33.17 7.95
C HIS A 191 -5.04 32.84 8.87
N LEU A 192 -3.93 32.41 8.27
CA LEU A 192 -2.71 31.97 8.94
C LEU A 192 -1.50 32.48 8.16
N ARG A 193 -0.59 33.24 8.79
CA ARG A 193 0.51 33.87 8.04
C ARG A 193 1.71 34.32 8.88
N GLU A 194 2.91 34.18 8.30
CA GLU A 194 4.10 34.89 8.75
C GLU A 194 3.99 36.41 8.51
N VAL A 195 4.24 37.20 9.54
CA VAL A 195 4.36 38.67 9.44
C VAL A 195 5.83 39.07 9.39
N GLY A 196 6.17 40.08 8.58
CA GLY A 196 7.54 40.62 8.48
C GLY A 196 7.90 41.54 9.64
N TYR A 197 7.64 41.10 10.87
CA TYR A 197 7.82 41.85 12.12
C TYR A 197 8.82 41.11 13.00
N SER A 198 9.90 41.80 13.40
CA SER A 198 10.81 41.31 14.42
C SER A 198 10.30 41.73 15.80
N GLU A 199 10.20 40.76 16.68
CA GLU A 199 9.50 40.85 17.96
C GLU A 199 10.25 41.66 19.02
N PHE A 200 9.49 42.28 19.92
CA PHE A 200 10.05 42.97 21.08
C PHE A 200 10.05 42.02 22.30
N PRO A 201 11.04 42.10 23.21
CA PRO A 201 11.08 41.24 24.42
C PRO A 201 9.95 41.43 25.45
N SER A 202 8.95 42.27 25.18
CA SER A 202 7.76 42.38 26.04
C SER A 202 6.47 42.25 25.25
N ASN A 203 5.56 41.43 25.80
CA ASN A 203 4.27 41.14 25.20
C ASN A 203 3.36 42.38 25.17
N ALA A 204 3.48 43.30 26.12
CA ALA A 204 2.76 44.57 26.11
C ALA A 204 3.15 45.44 24.89
N THR A 205 4.43 45.50 24.53
CA THR A 205 4.90 46.22 23.33
C THR A 205 4.42 45.53 22.05
N ASN A 206 4.48 44.19 22.00
CA ASN A 206 3.99 43.42 20.84
C ASN A 206 2.48 43.60 20.64
N LEU A 207 1.69 43.57 21.71
CA LEU A 207 0.23 43.72 21.69
C LEU A 207 -0.20 45.14 21.26
N ASN A 208 0.46 46.17 21.80
CA ASN A 208 0.20 47.56 21.40
C ASN A 208 0.54 47.81 19.92
N ARG A 209 1.64 47.22 19.42
CA ARG A 209 2.00 47.28 17.98
C ARG A 209 1.00 46.54 17.11
N LEU A 210 0.52 45.37 17.55
CA LEU A 210 -0.49 44.59 16.86
C LEU A 210 -1.84 45.33 16.76
N GLN A 211 -2.18 46.11 17.79
CA GLN A 211 -3.36 46.98 17.80
C GLN A 211 -3.18 48.23 16.92
N SER A 212 -1.98 48.80 16.86
CA SER A 212 -1.73 50.04 16.11
C SER A 212 -2.00 49.89 14.61
N ARG A 213 -2.68 50.88 14.03
CA ARG A 213 -3.00 50.95 12.59
C ARG A 213 -1.96 51.76 11.78
N SER A 214 -1.01 52.43 12.44
CA SER A 214 -0.10 53.39 11.80
C SER A 214 1.21 53.62 12.57
N ASP A 215 1.82 52.58 13.14
CA ASP A 215 3.15 52.67 13.78
C ASP A 215 4.30 52.13 12.92
N SER A 216 3.99 51.70 11.69
CA SER A 216 4.93 51.09 10.72
C SER A 216 5.50 49.71 11.10
N PHE A 217 5.07 49.09 12.21
CA PHE A 217 5.48 47.73 12.57
C PHE A 217 4.51 46.68 12.03
N LEU A 218 3.24 46.75 12.44
CA LEU A 218 2.24 45.71 12.15
C LEU A 218 1.03 46.18 11.35
N ASP A 219 0.91 47.48 11.01
CA ASP A 219 -0.20 48.14 10.27
C ASP A 219 -0.93 47.28 9.21
N LYS A 220 -0.18 46.50 8.42
CA LYS A 220 -0.71 45.61 7.36
C LYS A 220 -1.64 44.51 7.90
N ILE A 221 -1.54 44.16 9.18
CA ILE A 221 -2.39 43.15 9.82
C ILE A 221 -3.86 43.55 9.79
N HIS A 222 -4.17 44.84 9.89
CA HIS A 222 -5.54 45.34 9.86
C HIS A 222 -6.18 45.14 8.50
N LEU A 223 -5.46 45.42 7.42
CA LEU A 223 -5.93 45.13 6.07
C LEU A 223 -6.15 43.63 5.86
N ILE A 224 -5.28 42.76 6.39
CA ILE A 224 -5.43 41.30 6.28
C ILE A 224 -6.64 40.83 7.12
N ARG A 225 -6.81 41.34 8.35
CA ARG A 225 -7.97 41.08 9.22
C ARG A 225 -9.27 41.49 8.53
N GLU A 226 -9.32 42.69 7.97
CA GLU A 226 -10.48 43.24 7.28
C GLU A 226 -10.78 42.50 5.96
N THR A 227 -9.75 42.07 5.22
CA THR A 227 -9.88 41.29 3.98
C THR A 227 -10.37 39.86 4.20
N ASN A 228 -10.03 39.24 5.34
CA ASN A 228 -10.48 37.88 5.70
C ASN A 228 -11.62 37.88 6.72
N ARG A 229 -12.17 39.06 7.06
CA ARG A 229 -13.24 39.28 8.05
C ARG A 229 -13.01 38.59 9.40
N ALA A 230 -11.76 38.59 9.87
CA ALA A 230 -11.38 37.93 11.12
C ALA A 230 -11.76 38.77 12.35
N ASP A 231 -12.77 38.30 13.09
CA ASP A 231 -13.24 38.90 14.34
C ASP A 231 -12.12 39.04 15.37
N LEU A 232 -11.27 38.02 15.53
CA LEU A 232 -10.16 37.99 16.49
C LEU A 232 -8.80 37.87 15.80
N VAL A 233 -7.75 38.46 16.40
CA VAL A 233 -6.37 38.37 15.90
C VAL A 233 -5.40 37.97 17.01
N CYS A 234 -4.69 36.87 16.81
CA CYS A 234 -3.57 36.45 17.65
C CYS A 234 -2.23 36.60 16.92
N LEU A 235 -1.18 37.04 17.62
CA LEU A 235 0.21 36.98 17.16
C LEU A 235 1.01 35.97 18.00
N ILE A 236 1.72 35.05 17.34
CA ILE A 236 2.62 34.11 18.00
C ILE A 236 4.06 34.62 17.94
N THR A 237 4.72 34.65 19.10
CA THR A 237 6.11 35.11 19.31
C THR A 237 7.01 34.00 19.89
N GLU A 238 8.34 34.15 19.83
CA GLU A 238 9.29 33.22 20.46
C GLU A 238 9.81 33.73 21.82
N HIS A 239 10.12 35.02 21.90
CA HIS A 239 10.76 35.67 23.03
C HIS A 239 9.96 35.54 24.33
N SER A 240 10.67 35.22 25.41
CA SER A 240 10.14 35.22 26.77
C SER A 240 10.10 36.63 27.36
N ASP A 241 8.91 37.21 27.47
CA ASP A 241 8.64 38.25 28.46
C ASP A 241 8.72 37.57 29.86
N PRO A 242 9.60 37.99 30.78
CA PRO A 242 9.78 37.30 32.06
C PRO A 242 8.55 37.31 32.98
N GLY A 243 7.55 38.15 32.70
CA GLY A 243 6.30 38.21 33.46
C GLY A 243 5.12 37.48 32.82
N THR A 244 5.17 37.10 31.53
CA THR A 244 4.00 36.60 30.79
C THR A 244 4.30 35.59 29.68
N SER A 245 3.49 34.53 29.59
CA SER A 245 3.46 33.61 28.43
C SER A 245 2.46 34.03 27.34
N GLY A 246 1.60 34.99 27.63
CA GLY A 246 0.65 35.60 26.70
C GLY A 246 0.18 36.94 27.23
N LEU A 247 -0.49 37.73 26.38
CA LEU A 247 -1.19 38.93 26.79
C LEU A 247 -2.28 39.30 25.78
N ALA A 248 -3.47 39.62 26.27
CA ALA A 248 -4.58 40.13 25.49
C ALA A 248 -5.23 41.36 26.14
N PHE A 249 -6.01 42.10 25.36
CA PHE A 249 -6.95 43.07 25.93
C PHE A 249 -8.19 42.34 26.46
N THR A 250 -8.67 42.74 27.65
CA THR A 250 -9.92 42.22 28.21
C THR A 250 -11.12 43.08 27.81
N MET A 251 -12.20 42.46 27.31
CA MET A 251 -13.47 43.17 27.08
C MET A 251 -14.19 43.44 28.41
N GLY A 252 -13.86 44.56 29.07
CA GLY A 252 -14.45 44.96 30.36
C GLY A 252 -15.91 45.43 30.31
N ALA A 253 -16.49 45.61 29.11
CA ALA A 253 -17.92 45.81 28.89
C ALA A 253 -18.30 45.39 27.45
N PRO A 254 -19.45 44.71 27.21
CA PRO A 254 -19.87 44.29 25.89
C PRO A 254 -20.04 45.47 24.91
N SER A 255 -19.24 45.53 23.84
CA SER A 255 -19.29 46.63 22.88
C SER A 255 -18.66 46.27 21.53
N PHE A 256 -19.32 46.60 20.43
CA PHE A 256 -18.75 46.52 19.07
C PHE A 256 -17.48 47.36 18.90
N ALA A 257 -17.31 48.44 19.67
CA ALA A 257 -16.08 49.24 19.66
C ALA A 257 -14.86 48.46 20.16
N PHE A 258 -15.05 47.34 20.88
CA PHE A 258 -13.95 46.46 21.27
C PHE A 258 -13.30 45.75 20.07
N ARG A 259 -13.90 45.77 18.87
CA ARG A 259 -13.27 45.27 17.64
C ARG A 259 -11.84 45.79 17.46
N ASP A 260 -11.62 47.09 17.64
CA ASP A 260 -10.30 47.73 17.49
C ASP A 260 -9.36 47.46 18.69
N SER A 261 -9.79 46.64 19.66
CA SER A 261 -8.99 46.10 20.77
C SER A 261 -8.97 44.56 20.82
N ALA A 262 -9.67 43.86 19.92
CA ALA A 262 -9.75 42.40 19.92
C ALA A 262 -8.47 41.74 19.33
N PHE A 263 -7.40 41.86 20.11
CA PHE A 263 -6.04 41.44 19.81
C PHE A 263 -5.43 40.66 20.99
N THR A 264 -4.53 39.74 20.66
CA THR A 264 -3.87 38.80 21.56
C THR A 264 -2.42 38.51 21.10
N VAL A 265 -1.50 38.29 22.05
CA VAL A 265 -0.14 37.77 21.81
C VAL A 265 0.07 36.51 22.65
N VAL A 266 0.70 35.47 22.09
CA VAL A 266 1.00 34.19 22.77
C VAL A 266 2.41 33.71 22.43
N LYS A 267 3.18 33.27 23.43
CA LYS A 267 4.51 32.70 23.25
C LYS A 267 4.42 31.25 22.72
N ARG A 268 5.09 30.96 21.60
CA ARG A 268 5.10 29.65 20.92
C ARG A 268 5.48 28.49 21.84
N ALA A 269 6.46 28.67 22.71
CA ALA A 269 6.90 27.62 23.63
C ALA A 269 5.78 27.13 24.56
N ASP A 270 4.80 28.00 24.85
CA ASP A 270 3.68 27.75 25.75
C ASP A 270 2.33 27.73 24.98
N LEU A 271 2.35 27.38 23.68
CA LEU A 271 1.19 27.42 22.78
C LEU A 271 0.25 26.19 22.86
N LEU A 272 0.71 25.09 23.48
CA LEU A 272 0.03 23.78 23.49
C LEU A 272 0.10 23.15 24.88
N GLY A 273 -0.97 22.50 25.35
CA GLY A 273 -1.07 21.78 26.63
C GLY A 273 -1.03 22.68 27.88
N SER A 274 -0.70 23.96 27.72
CA SER A 274 -0.70 25.02 28.73
C SER A 274 -2.04 25.75 28.84
N TYR A 275 -2.90 25.60 27.83
CA TYR A 275 -4.12 26.36 27.58
C TYR A 275 -3.98 27.88 27.46
N ILE A 276 -2.76 28.43 27.32
CA ILE A 276 -2.53 29.89 27.22
C ILE A 276 -3.26 30.51 26.01
N PHE A 277 -3.29 29.81 24.86
CA PHE A 277 -4.01 30.34 23.68
C PHE A 277 -5.51 30.56 23.94
N VAL A 278 -6.17 29.67 24.67
CA VAL A 278 -7.59 29.85 25.02
C VAL A 278 -7.80 30.80 26.21
N HIS A 279 -6.83 30.91 27.13
CA HIS A 279 -6.82 31.93 28.18
C HIS A 279 -6.85 33.33 27.56
N GLU A 280 -5.87 33.65 26.71
CA GLU A 280 -5.72 34.99 26.13
C GLU A 280 -6.84 35.34 25.14
N ILE A 281 -7.35 34.37 24.39
CA ILE A 281 -8.53 34.60 23.53
C ILE A 281 -9.79 34.82 24.38
N SER A 282 -9.93 34.20 25.55
CA SER A 282 -11.10 34.40 26.42
C SER A 282 -11.14 35.78 27.07
N HIS A 283 -9.99 36.45 27.27
CA HIS A 283 -9.97 37.89 27.61
C HIS A 283 -10.64 38.75 26.53
N ASN A 284 -10.43 38.46 25.25
CA ASN A 284 -11.13 39.17 24.16
C ASN A 284 -12.66 38.94 24.19
N PHE A 285 -13.14 37.83 24.74
CA PHE A 285 -14.57 37.61 25.03
C PHE A 285 -15.04 38.26 26.36
N GLY A 286 -14.15 38.86 27.14
CA GLY A 286 -14.46 39.55 28.39
C GLY A 286 -14.45 38.68 29.64
N ALA A 287 -13.93 37.46 29.56
CA ALA A 287 -13.56 36.67 30.74
C ALA A 287 -12.40 37.35 31.50
N GLN A 288 -12.32 37.15 32.81
CA GLN A 288 -11.25 37.66 33.66
C GLN A 288 -10.67 36.51 34.51
N HIS A 289 -9.50 36.76 35.10
CA HIS A 289 -8.87 35.82 36.04
C HIS A 289 -9.76 35.47 37.24
N ASP A 290 -9.32 34.54 38.08
CA ASP A 290 -9.94 34.39 39.40
C ASP A 290 -9.81 35.67 40.25
N ARG A 291 -10.74 35.88 41.18
CA ARG A 291 -10.90 37.16 41.89
C ARG A 291 -9.67 37.62 42.69
N GLU A 292 -8.79 36.71 43.11
CA GLU A 292 -7.56 37.05 43.83
C GLU A 292 -6.48 37.63 42.89
N HIS A 293 -6.49 37.21 41.61
CA HIS A 293 -5.54 37.65 40.57
C HIS A 293 -6.12 38.66 39.59
N ALA A 294 -7.41 39.00 39.74
CA ALA A 294 -8.12 40.02 38.99
C ALA A 294 -8.04 41.43 39.63
N LEU A 295 -6.98 41.74 40.38
CA LEU A 295 -6.85 43.01 41.12
C LEU A 295 -5.98 44.05 40.38
N ASP A 296 -6.30 45.34 40.57
CA ASP A 296 -5.45 46.49 40.22
C ASP A 296 -4.42 46.82 41.33
N ALA A 297 -3.59 47.84 41.11
CA ALA A 297 -2.50 48.21 42.04
C ALA A 297 -3.04 48.75 43.38
N GLU A 298 -4.28 49.23 43.38
CA GLU A 298 -5.03 49.74 44.52
C GLU A 298 -5.81 48.63 45.25
N GLY A 299 -5.73 47.37 44.79
CA GLY A 299 -6.36 46.21 45.42
C GLY A 299 -7.85 46.05 45.10
N LYS A 300 -8.34 46.70 44.04
CA LYS A 300 -9.73 46.65 43.57
C LYS A 300 -9.87 45.70 42.37
N LEU A 301 -11.03 45.06 42.24
CA LEU A 301 -11.31 44.15 41.12
C LEU A 301 -11.36 44.89 39.77
N LYS A 302 -10.51 44.45 38.85
CA LYS A 302 -10.61 44.69 37.41
C LYS A 302 -11.87 43.98 36.88
N PRO A 303 -12.75 44.66 36.14
CA PRO A 303 -13.95 44.03 35.60
C PRO A 303 -13.63 43.12 34.40
N GLY A 304 -14.25 41.95 34.36
CA GLY A 304 -14.66 41.32 33.10
C GLY A 304 -15.98 41.93 32.60
N SER A 305 -16.52 41.44 31.48
CA SER A 305 -17.74 41.99 30.87
C SER A 305 -18.98 41.98 31.79
N TYR A 306 -19.05 41.02 32.71
CA TYR A 306 -20.13 40.88 33.69
C TYR A 306 -19.56 40.66 35.10
N PRO A 307 -20.31 40.93 36.19
CA PRO A 307 -19.78 40.76 37.54
C PRO A 307 -19.51 39.31 37.95
N PHE A 308 -19.90 38.32 37.14
CA PHE A 308 -19.60 36.90 37.28
C PHE A 308 -18.47 36.39 36.36
N SER A 309 -17.88 37.26 35.53
CA SER A 309 -16.85 36.92 34.53
C SER A 309 -15.46 36.65 35.14
N PHE A 310 -15.36 35.76 36.11
CA PHE A 310 -14.11 35.45 36.82
C PHE A 310 -13.79 33.95 36.78
N GLY A 311 -12.49 33.64 36.80
CA GLY A 311 -11.98 32.27 36.94
C GLY A 311 -12.36 31.65 38.29
N TYR A 312 -12.24 30.31 38.38
CA TYR A 312 -12.51 29.57 39.60
C TYR A 312 -11.43 28.53 39.94
N ARG A 313 -11.03 28.54 41.22
CA ARG A 313 -10.20 27.52 41.87
C ARG A 313 -11.05 26.74 42.86
N PHE A 314 -10.88 25.42 42.89
CA PHE A 314 -11.60 24.51 43.78
C PHE A 314 -10.67 23.43 44.34
N VAL A 315 -11.09 22.78 45.42
CA VAL A 315 -10.32 21.72 46.09
C VAL A 315 -11.05 20.39 45.92
N LEU A 316 -10.30 19.36 45.54
CA LEU A 316 -10.76 17.98 45.41
C LEU A 316 -9.66 17.06 45.96
N ASN A 317 -9.98 16.26 46.98
CA ASN A 317 -9.04 15.33 47.62
C ASN A 317 -7.70 15.99 47.98
N ASP A 318 -7.77 17.09 48.73
CA ASP A 318 -6.66 17.98 49.14
C ASP A 318 -5.81 18.59 48.00
N THR A 319 -6.19 18.34 46.74
CA THR A 319 -5.54 18.89 45.54
C THR A 319 -6.33 20.11 45.06
N ILE A 320 -5.62 21.21 44.76
CA ILE A 320 -6.22 22.41 44.16
C ILE A 320 -6.28 22.23 42.65
N TYR A 321 -7.46 22.40 42.06
CA TYR A 321 -7.67 22.47 40.62
C TYR A 321 -8.14 23.88 40.21
N ARG A 322 -7.84 24.27 38.97
CA ARG A 322 -8.10 25.62 38.47
C ARG A 322 -8.59 25.61 37.02
N ASP A 323 -9.59 26.42 36.71
CA ASP A 323 -10.03 26.67 35.33
C ASP A 323 -8.92 27.38 34.53
N VAL A 324 -9.03 27.39 33.19
CA VAL A 324 -7.99 27.97 32.33
C VAL A 324 -7.74 29.46 32.57
N MET A 325 -8.70 30.22 33.12
CA MET A 325 -8.51 31.64 33.45
C MET A 325 -7.85 31.88 34.82
N SER A 326 -7.84 30.89 35.71
CA SER A 326 -7.30 31.02 37.07
C SER A 326 -5.78 30.88 37.12
N TYR A 327 -5.14 31.60 38.04
CA TYR A 327 -3.70 31.50 38.29
C TYR A 327 -3.35 30.37 39.26
N ALA A 328 -2.06 30.04 39.36
CA ALA A 328 -1.55 29.10 40.37
C ALA A 328 -1.71 29.67 41.80
N PRO A 329 -1.82 28.84 42.86
CA PRO A 329 -1.63 27.40 42.88
C PRO A 329 -2.81 26.61 42.29
N GLY A 330 -2.49 25.43 41.74
CA GLY A 330 -3.46 24.43 41.30
C GLY A 330 -3.15 23.83 39.92
N GLU A 331 -3.60 22.60 39.70
CA GLU A 331 -3.52 21.92 38.40
C GLU A 331 -4.57 22.50 37.43
N SER A 332 -4.15 22.84 36.22
CA SER A 332 -5.03 23.45 35.22
C SER A 332 -5.82 22.39 34.46
N ILE A 333 -7.14 22.50 34.47
CA ILE A 333 -8.05 21.61 33.73
C ILE A 333 -8.51 22.26 32.43
N PRO A 334 -8.83 21.48 31.37
CA PRO A 334 -9.25 22.00 30.06
C PRO A 334 -10.71 22.49 30.05
N TYR A 335 -11.04 23.42 30.96
CA TYR A 335 -12.36 24.01 31.17
C TYR A 335 -12.23 25.48 31.59
N LEU A 336 -13.19 26.31 31.19
CA LEU A 336 -13.50 27.62 31.78
C LEU A 336 -14.40 27.43 33.02
N SER A 337 -14.42 28.43 33.90
CA SER A 337 -15.32 28.40 35.05
C SER A 337 -16.80 28.33 34.62
N ASN A 338 -17.52 27.35 35.18
CA ASN A 338 -18.96 27.13 34.96
C ASN A 338 -19.55 26.36 36.17
N PRO A 339 -20.50 26.95 36.94
CA PRO A 339 -21.10 26.30 38.11
C PRO A 339 -22.07 25.16 37.77
N ASP A 340 -22.55 25.08 36.53
CA ASP A 340 -23.51 24.06 36.07
C ASP A 340 -22.80 22.77 35.58
N ILE A 341 -21.46 22.77 35.58
CA ILE A 341 -20.59 21.64 35.21
C ILE A 341 -19.77 21.22 36.43
N SER A 342 -19.53 19.92 36.58
CA SER A 342 -18.70 19.37 37.66
C SER A 342 -17.54 18.52 37.15
N PHE A 343 -16.34 18.83 37.62
CA PHE A 343 -15.15 18.00 37.42
C PHE A 343 -15.04 17.02 38.60
N MET A 344 -15.11 15.72 38.31
CA MET A 344 -15.17 14.65 39.32
C MET A 344 -16.21 14.92 40.44
N ALA A 345 -17.41 15.38 40.04
CA ALA A 345 -18.53 15.76 40.90
C ALA A 345 -18.36 17.03 41.77
N VAL A 346 -17.26 17.79 41.64
CA VAL A 346 -17.12 19.14 42.23
C VAL A 346 -17.44 20.21 41.16
N PRO A 347 -18.38 21.15 41.41
CA PRO A 347 -18.68 22.23 40.47
C PRO A 347 -17.47 23.10 40.14
N ILE A 348 -17.27 23.41 38.85
CA ILE A 348 -16.10 24.18 38.36
C ILE A 348 -16.37 25.68 38.25
N GLY A 349 -17.33 26.19 39.00
CA GLY A 349 -17.64 27.62 39.06
C GLY A 349 -18.49 27.95 40.28
N LEU A 350 -18.72 29.24 40.51
CA LEU A 350 -19.54 29.74 41.62
C LEU A 350 -20.83 30.36 41.06
N PRO A 351 -22.03 29.92 41.47
CA PRO A 351 -23.28 30.49 40.97
C PRO A 351 -23.55 31.90 41.52
N GLY A 352 -24.38 32.67 40.79
CA GLY A 352 -24.86 33.99 41.19
C GLY A 352 -24.27 35.14 40.36
N THR A 353 -25.07 36.19 40.15
CA THR A 353 -24.78 37.25 39.17
C THR A 353 -23.74 38.27 39.60
N THR A 354 -23.52 38.45 40.91
CA THR A 354 -22.72 39.56 41.46
C THR A 354 -21.33 39.10 41.94
N ASN A 355 -21.27 37.93 42.58
CA ASN A 355 -20.05 37.36 43.17
C ASN A 355 -19.63 36.03 42.51
N GLY A 356 -20.39 35.51 41.53
CA GLY A 356 -20.12 34.22 40.89
C GLY A 356 -18.84 34.16 40.05
N ALA A 357 -18.58 32.98 39.51
CA ALA A 357 -17.46 32.68 38.63
C ALA A 357 -17.98 31.76 37.51
N ASN A 358 -18.32 32.36 36.37
CA ASN A 358 -18.85 31.70 35.18
C ASN A 358 -18.33 32.38 33.89
N ASN A 359 -17.10 32.05 33.52
CA ASN A 359 -16.47 32.51 32.28
C ASN A 359 -17.11 31.85 31.04
N ALA A 360 -17.65 30.64 31.14
CA ALA A 360 -18.39 30.02 30.03
C ALA A 360 -19.62 30.85 29.61
N LEU A 361 -20.45 31.28 30.58
CA LEU A 361 -21.59 32.17 30.33
C LEU A 361 -21.16 33.54 29.81
N THR A 362 -19.98 34.02 30.20
CA THR A 362 -19.40 35.28 29.69
C THR A 362 -19.06 35.17 28.21
N VAL A 363 -18.39 34.08 27.82
CA VAL A 363 -18.11 33.75 26.41
C VAL A 363 -19.42 33.63 25.62
N ASN A 364 -20.43 32.93 26.14
CA ASN A 364 -21.72 32.75 25.45
C ASN A 364 -22.48 34.06 25.27
N ALA A 365 -22.52 34.92 26.30
CA ALA A 365 -23.22 36.20 26.24
C ALA A 365 -22.58 37.18 25.23
N ASN A 366 -21.26 37.10 25.04
CA ASN A 366 -20.52 37.96 24.10
C ASN A 366 -20.24 37.30 22.74
N ALA A 367 -20.52 36.00 22.58
CA ALA A 367 -20.23 35.20 21.38
C ALA A 367 -20.72 35.87 20.09
N LEU A 368 -22.01 36.19 20.03
CA LEU A 368 -22.65 36.80 18.86
C LEU A 368 -22.16 38.23 18.60
N LEU A 369 -21.76 38.97 19.63
CA LEU A 369 -21.21 40.33 19.49
C LEU A 369 -19.81 40.30 18.88
N VAL A 370 -18.98 39.31 19.25
CA VAL A 370 -17.65 39.11 18.68
C VAL A 370 -17.76 38.60 17.23
N ALA A 371 -18.61 37.62 16.96
CA ALA A 371 -18.86 37.07 15.61
C ALA A 371 -19.50 38.08 14.62
N ASP A 372 -20.03 39.20 15.13
CA ASP A 372 -20.66 40.27 14.35
C ASP A 372 -19.79 41.54 14.28
N PHE A 373 -18.52 41.48 14.69
CA PHE A 373 -17.59 42.63 14.60
C PHE A 373 -17.44 43.17 13.16
N PHE A 374 -17.69 42.33 12.14
CA PHE A 374 -17.71 42.72 10.72
C PHE A 374 -19.12 42.83 10.13
N GLY A 375 -20.16 42.81 10.98
CA GLY A 375 -21.55 42.53 10.61
C GLY A 375 -21.72 41.07 10.15
N PRO A 376 -22.94 40.65 9.77
CA PRO A 376 -23.09 39.45 8.97
C PRO A 376 -22.25 39.61 7.69
N ALA A 377 -21.62 38.54 7.24
CA ALA A 377 -21.06 38.55 5.89
C ALA A 377 -22.19 38.89 4.92
N VAL A 378 -22.02 39.93 4.11
CA VAL A 378 -22.91 40.16 2.96
C VAL A 378 -22.81 38.88 2.15
N GLN A 379 -23.90 38.11 2.12
CA GLN A 379 -23.95 36.83 1.43
C GLN A 379 -23.99 37.10 -0.07
N THR A 380 -22.82 37.42 -0.62
CA THR A 380 -22.56 37.38 -2.06
C THR A 380 -22.98 36.01 -2.56
N VAL A 381 -23.72 35.99 -3.67
CA VAL A 381 -24.08 34.72 -4.32
C VAL A 381 -22.76 34.07 -4.73
N PRO A 382 -22.41 32.89 -4.20
CA PRO A 382 -21.08 32.32 -4.43
C PRO A 382 -20.78 32.21 -5.93
N PRO A 383 -19.54 32.49 -6.36
CA PRO A 383 -19.19 32.57 -7.77
C PRO A 383 -19.45 31.24 -8.45
N ALA A 384 -20.32 31.25 -9.47
CA ALA A 384 -20.69 30.06 -10.21
C ALA A 384 -19.52 29.62 -11.09
N ILE A 385 -19.05 28.38 -10.93
CA ILE A 385 -17.93 27.82 -11.69
C ILE A 385 -18.29 26.53 -12.41
N ARG A 386 -17.73 26.35 -13.62
CA ARG A 386 -17.78 25.10 -14.40
C ARG A 386 -16.44 24.80 -15.03
N ILE A 387 -16.07 23.53 -15.14
CA ILE A 387 -14.98 23.08 -16.01
C ILE A 387 -15.49 23.14 -17.46
N LEU A 388 -14.69 23.74 -18.35
CA LEU A 388 -14.92 23.81 -19.80
C LEU A 388 -14.23 22.68 -20.56
N ALA A 389 -13.03 22.31 -20.11
CA ALA A 389 -12.22 21.23 -20.65
C ALA A 389 -11.39 20.60 -19.52
N PRO A 390 -11.16 19.28 -19.51
CA PRO A 390 -11.74 18.28 -20.41
C PRO A 390 -13.26 18.12 -20.19
N THR A 391 -13.92 17.41 -21.10
CA THR A 391 -15.32 16.97 -20.90
C THR A 391 -15.37 15.69 -20.05
N ASN A 392 -16.48 15.45 -19.35
CA ASN A 392 -16.63 14.26 -18.52
C ASN A 392 -16.51 12.96 -19.35
N GLY A 393 -15.68 12.01 -18.89
CA GLY A 393 -15.38 10.76 -19.59
C GLY A 393 -14.30 10.90 -20.68
N THR A 394 -13.51 11.98 -20.70
CA THR A 394 -12.41 12.14 -21.67
C THR A 394 -11.35 11.06 -21.48
N ILE A 395 -11.02 10.35 -22.57
CA ILE A 395 -9.95 9.33 -22.59
C ILE A 395 -8.66 9.95 -23.12
N LEU A 396 -7.56 9.73 -22.41
CA LEU A 396 -6.22 10.26 -22.66
C LEU A 396 -5.19 9.12 -22.63
N LYS A 397 -3.95 9.42 -23.04
CA LYS A 397 -2.80 8.52 -22.90
C LYS A 397 -1.86 8.98 -21.81
N GLU A 398 -1.18 8.02 -21.20
CA GLU A 398 -0.04 8.20 -20.30
C GLU A 398 1.02 9.13 -20.92
N GLY A 399 1.64 9.97 -20.08
CA GLY A 399 2.62 10.97 -20.49
C GLY A 399 2.03 12.20 -21.19
N ALA A 400 0.73 12.22 -21.52
CA ALA A 400 0.11 13.38 -22.14
C ALA A 400 0.07 14.61 -21.21
N ASN A 401 0.00 15.79 -21.81
CA ASN A 401 -0.22 17.06 -21.12
C ASN A 401 -1.67 17.50 -21.30
N LEU A 402 -2.43 17.56 -20.22
CA LEU A 402 -3.84 17.94 -20.23
C LEU A 402 -4.02 19.41 -19.89
N VAL A 403 -4.69 20.15 -20.77
CA VAL A 403 -5.22 21.48 -20.46
C VAL A 403 -6.54 21.33 -19.71
N ILE A 404 -6.58 21.78 -18.46
CA ILE A 404 -7.80 21.89 -17.65
C ILE A 404 -8.22 23.36 -17.67
N ALA A 405 -9.38 23.67 -18.23
CA ALA A 405 -9.92 25.02 -18.32
C ALA A 405 -11.22 25.13 -17.54
N ALA A 406 -11.42 26.22 -16.80
CA ALA A 406 -12.64 26.51 -16.07
C ALA A 406 -13.09 27.97 -16.27
N HIS A 407 -14.40 28.15 -16.28
CA HIS A 407 -15.08 29.44 -16.31
C HIS A 407 -15.73 29.70 -14.96
N ALA A 408 -15.42 30.83 -14.33
CA ALA A 408 -16.11 31.30 -13.15
C ALA A 408 -16.77 32.66 -13.39
N SER A 409 -17.94 32.88 -12.81
CA SER A 409 -18.73 34.11 -12.92
C SER A 409 -19.42 34.47 -11.62
N ASP A 410 -19.27 35.73 -11.19
CA ASP A 410 -19.87 36.29 -9.98
C ASP A 410 -20.98 37.29 -10.36
N ILE A 411 -22.10 37.26 -9.63
CA ILE A 411 -23.25 38.16 -9.82
C ILE A 411 -23.33 39.11 -8.61
N GLY A 412 -22.45 40.12 -8.63
CA GLY A 412 -22.44 41.22 -7.65
C GLY A 412 -21.06 41.46 -7.01
N GLY A 413 -20.21 40.44 -6.97
CA GLY A 413 -18.79 40.53 -6.61
C GLY A 413 -17.87 40.39 -7.83
N ALA A 414 -16.68 39.82 -7.60
CA ALA A 414 -15.66 39.55 -8.60
C ALA A 414 -14.82 38.32 -8.22
N VAL A 415 -14.49 37.49 -9.21
CA VAL A 415 -13.78 36.21 -9.00
C VAL A 415 -12.31 36.46 -8.66
N ARG A 416 -11.96 36.38 -7.38
CA ARG A 416 -10.60 36.61 -6.86
C ARG A 416 -9.64 35.47 -7.17
N GLN A 417 -10.11 34.23 -7.11
CA GLN A 417 -9.30 33.03 -7.22
C GLN A 417 -10.06 31.91 -7.93
N ILE A 418 -9.35 31.12 -8.73
CA ILE A 418 -9.76 29.77 -9.15
C ILE A 418 -8.65 28.80 -8.78
N GLU A 419 -9.00 27.69 -8.14
CA GLU A 419 -8.08 26.60 -7.78
C GLU A 419 -8.55 25.29 -8.40
N PHE A 420 -7.62 24.54 -9.00
CA PHE A 420 -7.88 23.29 -9.70
C PHE A 420 -7.33 22.11 -8.91
N PHE A 421 -8.08 21.00 -8.86
CA PHE A 421 -7.72 19.81 -8.10
C PHE A 421 -7.83 18.53 -8.95
N HIS A 422 -7.02 17.52 -8.61
CA HIS A 422 -7.37 16.12 -8.84
C HIS A 422 -7.56 15.44 -7.48
N GLU A 423 -8.69 14.75 -7.26
CA GLU A 423 -8.88 13.91 -6.06
C GLU A 423 -8.63 14.64 -4.70
N ASN A 424 -8.93 15.95 -4.66
CA ASN A 424 -8.66 16.90 -3.56
C ASN A 424 -7.18 17.35 -3.38
N VAL A 425 -6.24 16.87 -4.20
CA VAL A 425 -4.88 17.42 -4.31
C VAL A 425 -4.91 18.66 -5.22
N SER A 426 -4.44 19.79 -4.72
CA SER A 426 -4.36 21.04 -5.49
C SER A 426 -3.30 20.92 -6.59
N LEU A 427 -3.74 21.02 -7.85
CA LEU A 427 -2.85 21.12 -9.01
C LEU A 427 -2.26 22.53 -9.12
N ARG A 428 -3.11 23.56 -8.97
CA ARG A 428 -2.71 24.96 -9.08
C ARG A 428 -3.78 25.93 -8.59
N VAL A 429 -3.36 26.88 -7.76
CA VAL A 429 -4.06 28.15 -7.51
C VAL A 429 -3.77 29.16 -8.63
N THR A 430 -4.79 29.86 -9.11
CA THR A 430 -4.66 31.05 -9.96
C THR A 430 -5.44 32.20 -9.34
N THR A 431 -4.76 33.30 -9.02
CA THR A 431 -5.34 34.52 -8.45
C THR A 431 -5.37 35.65 -9.47
N ASN A 432 -6.44 36.45 -9.41
CA ASN A 432 -6.57 37.65 -10.23
C ASN A 432 -5.96 38.86 -9.51
N ALA A 433 -5.11 39.61 -10.22
CA ALA A 433 -4.69 40.93 -9.78
C ALA A 433 -5.85 41.94 -9.92
N ALA A 434 -5.81 43.02 -9.15
CA ALA A 434 -6.80 44.10 -9.28
C ALA A 434 -6.59 44.90 -10.59
N PRO A 435 -7.66 45.32 -11.28
CA PRO A 435 -9.08 45.11 -10.96
C PRO A 435 -9.54 43.67 -11.23
N VAL A 436 -10.17 43.06 -10.23
CA VAL A 436 -10.66 41.69 -10.30
C VAL A 436 -11.89 41.63 -11.22
N PRO A 437 -11.96 40.74 -12.22
CA PRO A 437 -13.08 40.67 -13.14
C PRO A 437 -14.27 39.88 -12.56
N ALA A 438 -15.50 40.25 -12.95
CA ALA A 438 -16.72 39.53 -12.60
C ALA A 438 -16.86 38.17 -13.31
N THR A 439 -16.14 37.97 -14.43
CA THR A 439 -16.08 36.70 -15.18
C THR A 439 -14.62 36.37 -15.49
N ASN A 440 -14.21 35.12 -15.28
CA ASN A 440 -12.84 34.69 -15.46
C ASN A 440 -12.74 33.31 -16.11
N ASP A 441 -12.06 33.22 -17.24
CA ASP A 441 -11.70 31.97 -17.92
C ASP A 441 -10.21 31.68 -17.66
N VAL A 442 -9.91 30.59 -16.96
CA VAL A 442 -8.54 30.19 -16.60
C VAL A 442 -8.25 28.79 -17.10
N SER A 443 -7.05 28.58 -17.64
CA SER A 443 -6.52 27.27 -18.00
C SER A 443 -5.21 26.95 -17.27
N VAL A 444 -5.11 25.73 -16.75
CA VAL A 444 -3.88 25.16 -16.18
C VAL A 444 -3.48 23.92 -17.00
N ILE A 445 -2.21 23.53 -16.95
CA ILE A 445 -1.70 22.34 -17.64
C ILE A 445 -1.24 21.33 -16.59
N TRP A 446 -1.86 20.14 -16.58
CA TRP A 446 -1.35 18.98 -15.87
C TRP A 446 -0.50 18.16 -16.84
N SER A 447 0.82 18.26 -16.70
CA SER A 447 1.79 17.58 -17.57
C SER A 447 2.12 16.17 -17.09
N ASN A 448 2.52 15.29 -18.02
CA ASN A 448 2.97 13.92 -17.76
C ASN A 448 1.97 13.09 -16.93
N LEU A 449 0.75 12.94 -17.45
CA LEU A 449 -0.31 12.17 -16.80
C LEU A 449 0.06 10.70 -16.54
N PRO A 450 -0.06 10.18 -15.30
CA PRO A 450 0.07 8.75 -15.02
C PRO A 450 -1.21 7.97 -15.42
N PRO A 451 -1.14 6.64 -15.66
CA PRO A 451 -2.30 5.84 -16.03
C PRO A 451 -3.25 5.58 -14.84
N GLY A 452 -4.55 5.71 -15.09
CA GLY A 452 -5.61 5.62 -14.08
C GLY A 452 -6.82 6.51 -14.40
N ARG A 453 -7.81 6.46 -13.52
CA ARG A 453 -8.99 7.33 -13.55
C ARG A 453 -8.82 8.45 -12.53
N PHE A 454 -9.13 9.68 -12.90
CA PHE A 454 -9.00 10.84 -12.01
C PHE A 454 -10.26 11.68 -12.02
N THR A 455 -10.66 12.17 -10.85
CA THR A 455 -11.76 13.13 -10.71
C THR A 455 -11.17 14.54 -10.60
N LEU A 456 -11.48 15.39 -11.57
CA LEU A 456 -11.11 16.80 -11.59
C LEU A 456 -12.22 17.66 -10.98
N THR A 457 -11.85 18.62 -10.15
CA THR A 457 -12.73 19.67 -9.65
C THR A 457 -12.05 21.04 -9.72
N ALA A 458 -12.84 22.10 -9.66
CA ALA A 458 -12.34 23.47 -9.56
C ALA A 458 -13.16 24.27 -8.54
N LEU A 459 -12.49 25.03 -7.68
CA LEU A 459 -13.07 25.91 -6.67
C LEU A 459 -12.90 27.36 -7.13
N ALA A 460 -13.99 28.13 -7.19
CA ALA A 460 -13.92 29.58 -7.33
C ALA A 460 -14.14 30.25 -5.97
N THR A 461 -13.39 31.33 -5.71
CA THR A 461 -13.57 32.19 -4.53
C THR A 461 -13.65 33.65 -4.97
N ASP A 462 -14.59 34.40 -4.40
CA ASP A 462 -14.83 35.81 -4.73
C ASP A 462 -13.92 36.77 -3.92
N ASN A 463 -14.14 38.08 -4.11
CA ASN A 463 -13.46 39.15 -3.38
C ASN A 463 -13.94 39.34 -1.93
N SER A 464 -14.99 38.65 -1.49
CA SER A 464 -15.61 38.72 -0.16
C SER A 464 -15.35 37.48 0.71
N GLY A 465 -14.84 36.38 0.14
CA GLY A 465 -14.57 35.09 0.79
C GLY A 465 -15.59 33.98 0.49
N ALA A 466 -16.66 34.26 -0.26
CA ALA A 466 -17.61 33.22 -0.66
C ALA A 466 -17.02 32.35 -1.79
N SER A 467 -17.35 31.05 -1.79
CA SER A 467 -16.78 30.11 -2.75
C SER A 467 -17.78 29.03 -3.18
N SER A 468 -17.57 28.47 -4.37
CA SER A 468 -18.31 27.30 -4.86
C SER A 468 -17.42 26.37 -5.70
N THR A 469 -17.78 25.08 -5.71
CA THR A 469 -17.04 24.03 -6.43
C THR A 469 -17.81 23.60 -7.67
N ALA A 470 -17.11 23.47 -8.79
CA ALA A 470 -17.66 22.94 -10.04
C ALA A 470 -18.12 21.48 -9.87
N LEU A 471 -19.08 21.07 -10.71
CA LEU A 471 -19.40 19.65 -10.86
C LEU A 471 -18.13 18.86 -11.27
N PRO A 472 -17.90 17.67 -10.72
CA PRO A 472 -16.73 16.87 -11.02
C PRO A 472 -16.70 16.42 -12.48
N VAL A 473 -15.48 16.32 -13.02
CA VAL A 473 -15.18 15.81 -14.36
C VAL A 473 -14.25 14.61 -14.21
N GLU A 474 -14.73 13.42 -14.56
CA GLU A 474 -13.88 12.23 -14.67
C GLU A 474 -13.06 12.27 -15.97
N ILE A 475 -11.80 11.87 -15.87
CA ILE A 475 -10.94 11.50 -16.99
C ILE A 475 -10.40 10.08 -16.82
N ILE A 476 -10.07 9.45 -17.93
CA ILE A 476 -9.47 8.11 -17.99
C ILE A 476 -8.14 8.25 -18.74
N VAL A 477 -7.03 7.90 -18.11
CA VAL A 477 -5.68 7.91 -18.71
C VAL A 477 -5.23 6.46 -18.87
N ARG A 478 -5.02 6.03 -20.12
CA ARG A 478 -4.57 4.68 -20.43
C ARG A 478 -3.06 4.59 -20.63
N PRO A 479 -2.42 3.43 -20.40
CA PRO A 479 -1.00 3.23 -20.68
C PRO A 479 -0.66 3.50 -22.14
N GLY A 480 0.56 3.96 -22.43
CA GLY A 480 0.98 4.27 -23.81
C GLY A 480 0.89 3.07 -24.76
N HIS A 481 1.09 1.88 -24.20
CA HIS A 481 1.21 0.55 -24.80
C HIS A 481 -0.01 -0.37 -24.54
N ASP A 482 -1.19 0.23 -24.30
CA ASP A 482 -2.53 -0.39 -24.29
C ASP A 482 -2.78 -1.32 -25.50
N SER A 483 -2.31 -0.94 -26.69
CA SER A 483 -2.45 -1.75 -27.93
C SER A 483 -1.13 -2.30 -28.44
N PHE A 484 -1.18 -3.50 -29.04
CA PHE A 484 -0.06 -4.25 -29.63
C PHE A 484 0.80 -3.45 -30.62
N THR A 485 0.21 -2.48 -31.33
CA THR A 485 0.96 -1.63 -32.28
C THR A 485 1.86 -0.62 -31.59
N ASN A 486 1.57 -0.29 -30.33
CA ASN A 486 2.26 0.75 -29.54
C ASN A 486 3.18 0.13 -28.47
N ARG A 487 3.51 -1.17 -28.61
CA ARG A 487 4.26 -1.96 -27.63
C ARG A 487 5.65 -1.37 -27.33
N ILE A 488 6.04 -1.35 -26.06
CA ILE A 488 7.35 -0.81 -25.64
C ILE A 488 8.46 -1.81 -25.97
N ALA A 489 9.46 -1.37 -26.74
CA ALA A 489 10.64 -2.16 -27.09
C ALA A 489 11.63 -2.21 -25.91
N LEU A 490 11.86 -3.41 -25.37
CA LEU A 490 12.83 -3.72 -24.33
C LEU A 490 14.19 -4.07 -24.95
N SER A 491 15.26 -3.49 -24.41
CA SER A 491 16.63 -3.66 -24.91
C SER A 491 17.55 -4.35 -23.91
N GLY A 492 18.43 -5.23 -24.40
CA GLY A 492 19.49 -5.86 -23.61
C GLY A 492 19.21 -7.31 -23.21
N VAL A 493 20.17 -7.92 -22.51
CA VAL A 493 20.17 -9.36 -22.18
C VAL A 493 19.23 -9.70 -21.02
N ALA A 494 19.04 -8.78 -20.08
CA ALA A 494 18.14 -8.95 -18.94
C ALA A 494 17.39 -7.64 -18.61
N PRO A 495 16.47 -7.18 -19.48
CA PRO A 495 15.72 -5.96 -19.27
C PRO A 495 14.73 -6.09 -18.09
N SER A 496 14.52 -4.98 -17.38
CA SER A 496 13.48 -4.83 -16.35
C SER A 496 12.85 -3.44 -16.44
N ILE A 497 11.53 -3.36 -16.29
CA ILE A 497 10.76 -2.13 -16.38
C ILE A 497 9.58 -2.15 -15.41
N SER A 498 9.35 -1.04 -14.71
CA SER A 498 8.12 -0.79 -13.94
C SER A 498 7.04 -0.22 -14.87
N GLY A 499 5.79 -0.65 -14.70
CA GLY A 499 4.66 -0.21 -15.51
C GLY A 499 3.32 -0.33 -14.77
N SER A 500 2.23 -0.06 -15.49
CA SER A 500 0.88 -0.30 -14.98
C SER A 500 -0.06 -0.62 -16.13
N ASN A 501 -1.06 -1.47 -15.87
CA ASN A 501 -2.12 -1.81 -16.81
C ASN A 501 -3.48 -1.18 -16.44
N ARG A 502 -3.51 -0.19 -15.53
CA ARG A 502 -4.76 0.48 -15.11
C ARG A 502 -5.45 1.16 -16.29
N GLU A 503 -6.76 0.90 -16.43
CA GLU A 503 -7.62 1.39 -17.52
C GLU A 503 -7.16 0.97 -18.94
N ALA A 504 -6.24 -0.02 -19.05
CA ALA A 504 -5.91 -0.68 -20.30
C ALA A 504 -7.07 -1.61 -20.76
N THR A 505 -7.02 -2.04 -22.01
CA THR A 505 -8.11 -2.75 -22.68
C THR A 505 -7.62 -3.83 -23.64
N VAL A 506 -8.50 -4.80 -23.91
CA VAL A 506 -8.26 -5.93 -24.83
C VAL A 506 -8.24 -5.45 -26.28
N ASP A 507 -7.16 -5.73 -27.02
CA ASP A 507 -7.07 -5.38 -28.45
C ASP A 507 -8.03 -6.24 -29.30
N PRO A 508 -8.67 -5.74 -30.37
CA PRO A 508 -9.63 -6.51 -31.16
C PRO A 508 -9.00 -7.76 -31.82
N GLY A 509 -9.35 -8.95 -31.32
CA GLY A 509 -8.81 -10.24 -31.77
C GLY A 509 -7.69 -10.80 -30.89
N GLU A 510 -7.40 -10.18 -29.74
CA GLU A 510 -6.50 -10.66 -28.71
C GLU A 510 -6.95 -12.02 -28.11
N ALA A 511 -5.97 -12.82 -27.69
CA ALA A 511 -6.17 -14.15 -27.12
C ALA A 511 -6.10 -14.12 -25.59
N MET A 512 -6.87 -15.00 -24.93
CA MET A 512 -6.89 -15.15 -23.47
C MET A 512 -5.52 -15.53 -22.90
N HIS A 513 -4.82 -14.56 -22.28
CA HIS A 513 -3.52 -14.74 -21.65
C HIS A 513 -3.58 -15.78 -20.50
N GLY A 514 -2.60 -16.68 -20.44
CA GLY A 514 -2.58 -17.84 -19.54
C GLY A 514 -3.73 -18.83 -19.76
N GLY A 515 -4.56 -18.66 -20.79
CA GLY A 515 -5.85 -19.33 -20.94
C GLY A 515 -6.95 -18.83 -20.01
N ASN A 516 -6.73 -17.71 -19.31
CA ASN A 516 -7.67 -17.09 -18.36
C ASN A 516 -8.39 -15.89 -19.00
N PRO A 517 -9.58 -15.51 -18.51
CA PRO A 517 -10.18 -14.23 -18.88
C PRO A 517 -9.32 -13.09 -18.34
N GLY A 518 -8.62 -12.43 -19.25
CA GLY A 518 -7.93 -11.16 -19.01
C GLY A 518 -8.90 -9.97 -19.06
N GLY A 519 -8.38 -8.78 -19.37
CA GLY A 519 -9.21 -7.60 -19.58
C GLY A 519 -8.47 -6.26 -19.65
N SER A 520 -7.19 -6.23 -19.29
CA SER A 520 -6.37 -5.04 -19.17
C SER A 520 -4.94 -5.37 -19.57
N SER A 521 -4.74 -5.78 -20.81
CA SER A 521 -3.43 -6.13 -21.35
C SER A 521 -2.61 -4.88 -21.69
N VAL A 522 -1.29 -4.98 -21.53
CA VAL A 522 -0.33 -3.99 -22.02
C VAL A 522 0.87 -4.70 -22.65
N TRP A 523 1.38 -4.11 -23.73
CA TRP A 523 2.25 -4.83 -24.67
C TRP A 523 3.70 -4.34 -24.66
N TYR A 524 4.62 -5.29 -24.73
CA TYR A 524 6.06 -5.07 -24.89
C TYR A 524 6.58 -5.90 -26.06
N SER A 525 7.72 -5.51 -26.63
CA SER A 525 8.53 -6.44 -27.44
C SER A 525 9.97 -6.50 -26.97
N TRP A 526 10.64 -7.60 -27.30
CA TRP A 526 12.03 -7.84 -26.93
C TRP A 526 12.70 -8.66 -28.02
N THR A 527 13.80 -8.15 -28.58
CA THR A 527 14.66 -8.92 -29.50
C THR A 527 15.74 -9.59 -28.69
N ALA A 528 15.70 -10.93 -28.62
CA ALA A 528 16.60 -11.71 -27.77
C ALA A 528 18.07 -11.60 -28.24
N PRO A 529 19.00 -11.02 -27.46
CA PRO A 529 20.39 -10.82 -27.93
C PRO A 529 21.21 -12.11 -28.05
N LYS A 530 20.74 -13.20 -27.42
CA LYS A 530 21.30 -14.55 -27.46
C LYS A 530 20.17 -15.58 -27.33
N GLY A 531 20.47 -16.85 -27.59
CA GLY A 531 19.54 -17.95 -27.33
C GLY A 531 19.61 -18.51 -25.91
N GLY A 532 18.65 -19.40 -25.59
CA GLY A 532 18.59 -20.20 -24.36
C GLY A 532 17.39 -19.87 -23.46
N THR A 533 17.26 -20.61 -22.35
CA THR A 533 16.16 -20.48 -21.40
C THR A 533 16.09 -19.07 -20.78
N VAL A 534 14.94 -18.40 -20.97
CA VAL A 534 14.60 -17.13 -20.32
C VAL A 534 13.61 -17.38 -19.18
N LEU A 535 13.84 -16.74 -18.05
CA LEU A 535 12.86 -16.53 -16.99
C LEU A 535 12.22 -15.15 -17.18
N LEU A 536 10.92 -15.14 -17.44
CA LEU A 536 10.06 -13.95 -17.35
C LEU A 536 9.46 -13.91 -15.94
N SER A 537 9.50 -12.74 -15.29
CA SER A 537 8.83 -12.50 -14.02
C SER A 537 8.00 -11.20 -14.06
N VAL A 538 6.75 -11.26 -13.61
CA VAL A 538 5.91 -10.08 -13.34
C VAL A 538 5.56 -10.05 -11.86
N THR A 539 5.98 -9.00 -11.16
CA THR A 539 5.64 -8.75 -9.75
C THR A 539 4.59 -7.65 -9.68
N ALA A 540 3.41 -7.92 -9.11
CA ALA A 540 2.32 -6.94 -9.00
C ALA A 540 2.05 -6.54 -7.55
N THR A 541 1.77 -5.26 -7.27
CA THR A 541 1.57 -4.81 -5.87
C THR A 541 0.21 -5.26 -5.29
N ASN A 542 -0.87 -5.17 -6.07
CA ASN A 542 -2.24 -5.30 -5.56
C ASN A 542 -3.15 -6.28 -6.32
N PHE A 543 -2.71 -6.83 -7.46
CA PHE A 543 -3.48 -7.76 -8.31
C PHE A 543 -2.74 -9.08 -8.57
N PHE A 544 -3.41 -10.08 -9.15
CA PHE A 544 -2.74 -11.30 -9.64
C PHE A 544 -2.35 -11.14 -11.12
N PRO A 545 -1.05 -11.07 -11.47
CA PRO A 545 -0.64 -10.82 -12.83
C PRO A 545 -0.69 -12.09 -13.69
N LEU A 546 -0.96 -11.88 -14.98
CA LEU A 546 -0.85 -12.85 -16.08
C LEU A 546 0.14 -12.30 -17.09
N ALA A 547 0.91 -13.17 -17.74
CA ALA A 547 1.74 -12.79 -18.88
C ALA A 547 1.96 -13.95 -19.85
N ASP A 548 1.82 -13.66 -21.14
CA ASP A 548 2.10 -14.58 -22.25
C ASP A 548 3.26 -14.04 -23.10
N VAL A 549 4.03 -14.96 -23.67
CA VAL A 549 5.10 -14.68 -24.63
C VAL A 549 4.68 -15.20 -26.00
N TYR A 550 4.74 -14.35 -27.01
CA TYR A 550 4.31 -14.63 -28.39
C TYR A 550 5.44 -14.38 -29.41
N THR A 551 5.28 -14.95 -30.60
CA THR A 551 5.91 -14.39 -31.82
C THR A 551 4.86 -14.23 -32.91
N GLY A 552 5.00 -13.18 -33.71
CA GLY A 552 4.04 -12.78 -34.75
C GLY A 552 4.13 -11.27 -34.99
N ALA A 553 3.61 -10.80 -36.14
CA ALA A 553 3.72 -9.39 -36.54
C ALA A 553 2.44 -8.56 -36.30
N SER A 554 1.35 -9.20 -35.89
CA SER A 554 0.06 -8.56 -35.60
C SER A 554 -0.77 -9.44 -34.65
N ILE A 555 -1.73 -8.85 -33.93
CA ILE A 555 -2.57 -9.50 -32.92
C ILE A 555 -3.24 -10.79 -33.44
N SER A 556 -3.77 -10.76 -34.67
CA SER A 556 -4.46 -11.87 -35.35
C SER A 556 -3.51 -12.94 -35.92
N ALA A 557 -2.20 -12.77 -35.78
CA ALA A 557 -1.16 -13.68 -36.25
C ALA A 557 -0.14 -14.05 -35.15
N LEU A 558 -0.51 -13.87 -33.88
CA LEU A 558 0.34 -14.27 -32.75
C LEU A 558 0.30 -15.79 -32.52
N THR A 559 1.49 -16.38 -32.42
CA THR A 559 1.69 -17.76 -31.97
C THR A 559 2.24 -17.73 -30.54
N VAL A 560 1.54 -18.37 -29.60
CA VAL A 560 2.01 -18.55 -28.21
C VAL A 560 3.34 -19.32 -28.22
N VAL A 561 4.35 -18.77 -27.57
CA VAL A 561 5.62 -19.44 -27.24
C VAL A 561 5.54 -20.05 -25.84
N ALA A 562 5.02 -19.28 -24.89
CA ALA A 562 4.80 -19.69 -23.51
C ALA A 562 3.67 -18.85 -22.89
N GLY A 563 3.00 -19.36 -21.86
CA GLY A 563 1.91 -18.64 -21.18
C GLY A 563 1.05 -19.50 -20.26
N ARG A 564 0.79 -20.75 -20.63
CA ARG A 564 -0.03 -21.67 -19.81
C ARG A 564 0.73 -22.34 -18.66
N ASP A 565 2.00 -22.67 -18.88
CA ASP A 565 2.84 -23.37 -17.90
C ASP A 565 3.58 -22.35 -17.00
N PHE A 566 2.82 -21.45 -16.36
CA PHE A 566 3.34 -20.43 -15.43
C PHE A 566 3.24 -20.88 -13.97
N ALA A 567 4.11 -20.34 -13.12
CA ALA A 567 4.06 -20.50 -11.67
C ALA A 567 3.75 -19.15 -11.00
N LEU A 568 2.74 -19.14 -10.13
CA LEU A 568 2.25 -17.95 -9.44
C LEU A 568 2.51 -18.06 -7.92
N ASP A 569 3.34 -17.18 -7.38
CA ASP A 569 3.40 -16.91 -5.94
C ASP A 569 2.23 -16.00 -5.56
N THR A 570 1.19 -16.58 -4.96
CA THR A 570 -0.01 -15.83 -4.52
C THR A 570 0.23 -14.95 -3.29
N THR A 571 1.35 -15.13 -2.58
CA THR A 571 1.72 -14.35 -1.39
C THR A 571 2.38 -13.04 -1.82
N ASN A 572 3.40 -13.16 -2.66
CA ASN A 572 4.19 -12.03 -3.15
C ASN A 572 3.68 -11.46 -4.49
N ARG A 573 2.59 -12.04 -5.05
CA ARG A 573 1.98 -11.66 -6.34
C ARG A 573 3.00 -11.66 -7.50
N VAL A 574 3.87 -12.67 -7.51
CA VAL A 574 4.88 -12.86 -8.57
C VAL A 574 4.43 -13.98 -9.49
N MET A 575 4.14 -13.66 -10.75
CA MET A 575 3.98 -14.64 -11.82
C MET A 575 5.34 -14.88 -12.47
N THR A 576 5.71 -16.14 -12.70
CA THR A 576 6.95 -16.54 -13.36
C THR A 576 6.68 -17.54 -14.49
N LEU A 577 7.41 -17.40 -15.59
CA LEU A 577 7.22 -18.18 -16.80
C LEU A 577 8.58 -18.45 -17.47
N HIS A 578 8.73 -19.63 -18.06
CA HIS A 578 9.94 -20.05 -18.77
C HIS A 578 9.70 -20.23 -20.26
N PHE A 579 10.63 -19.79 -21.09
CA PHE A 579 10.60 -20.03 -22.54
C PHE A 579 12.00 -20.11 -23.15
N GLU A 580 12.12 -20.75 -24.32
CA GLU A 580 13.37 -20.76 -25.08
C GLU A 580 13.46 -19.54 -26.00
N ALA A 581 14.46 -18.71 -25.76
CA ALA A 581 14.82 -17.63 -26.66
C ALA A 581 15.69 -18.14 -27.82
N VAL A 582 15.46 -17.61 -29.02
CA VAL A 582 16.31 -17.77 -30.21
C VAL A 582 17.00 -16.44 -30.48
N ALA A 583 18.32 -16.46 -30.68
CA ALA A 583 19.10 -15.24 -30.92
C ALA A 583 18.55 -14.43 -32.12
N ASN A 584 18.43 -13.12 -31.94
CA ASN A 584 17.88 -12.15 -32.89
C ASN A 584 16.40 -12.35 -33.29
N ARG A 585 15.63 -13.14 -32.52
CA ARG A 585 14.17 -13.23 -32.66
C ARG A 585 13.48 -12.14 -31.84
N GLU A 586 12.56 -11.37 -32.46
CA GLU A 586 11.60 -10.55 -31.70
C GLU A 586 10.53 -11.47 -31.08
N TYR A 587 10.33 -11.29 -29.78
CA TYR A 587 9.20 -11.79 -29.01
C TYR A 587 8.30 -10.61 -28.63
N SER A 588 6.99 -10.84 -28.56
CA SER A 588 6.05 -9.91 -27.94
C SER A 588 5.61 -10.47 -26.59
N VAL A 589 5.52 -9.62 -25.58
CA VAL A 589 5.06 -9.97 -24.24
C VAL A 589 3.80 -9.18 -23.94
N ALA A 590 2.72 -9.86 -23.58
CA ALA A 590 1.55 -9.25 -22.97
C ALA A 590 1.66 -9.36 -21.44
N VAL A 591 1.29 -8.30 -20.73
CA VAL A 591 1.08 -8.32 -19.27
C VAL A 591 -0.34 -7.86 -18.99
N ASP A 592 -1.10 -8.66 -18.24
CA ASP A 592 -2.52 -8.44 -17.89
C ASP A 592 -2.74 -8.88 -16.43
N GLY A 593 -3.97 -8.78 -15.91
CA GLY A 593 -4.36 -9.33 -14.62
C GLY A 593 -5.54 -10.28 -14.69
N PHE A 594 -5.54 -11.26 -13.77
CA PHE A 594 -6.58 -12.29 -13.70
C PHE A 594 -7.97 -11.69 -13.51
N ALA A 595 -8.93 -12.09 -14.37
CA ALA A 595 -10.32 -11.62 -14.36
C ALA A 595 -10.46 -10.09 -14.49
N GLY A 596 -9.59 -9.44 -15.28
CA GLY A 596 -9.62 -8.00 -15.52
C GLY A 596 -9.16 -7.15 -14.34
N GLN A 597 -8.38 -7.72 -13.41
CA GLN A 597 -7.70 -6.92 -12.39
C GLN A 597 -6.56 -6.09 -13.00
N ALA A 598 -6.30 -4.91 -12.45
CA ALA A 598 -5.22 -4.04 -12.92
C ALA A 598 -4.52 -3.28 -11.77
N GLY A 599 -3.28 -2.88 -12.00
CA GLY A 599 -2.45 -2.19 -11.01
C GLY A 599 -1.06 -1.84 -11.53
N PRO A 600 -0.12 -1.46 -10.65
CA PRO A 600 1.29 -1.31 -10.98
C PRO A 600 2.02 -2.65 -10.86
N PHE A 601 3.02 -2.85 -11.72
CA PHE A 601 3.83 -4.07 -11.76
C PHE A 601 5.26 -3.80 -12.20
N ASP A 602 6.17 -4.71 -11.86
CA ASP A 602 7.53 -4.79 -12.42
C ASP A 602 7.63 -6.02 -13.34
N LEU A 603 7.93 -5.80 -14.63
CA LEU A 603 8.25 -6.84 -15.60
C LEU A 603 9.77 -6.97 -15.71
N ALA A 604 10.29 -8.20 -15.66
CA ALA A 604 11.69 -8.48 -15.97
C ALA A 604 11.86 -9.76 -16.79
N LEU A 605 12.82 -9.73 -17.72
CA LEU A 605 13.35 -10.91 -18.43
C LEU A 605 14.78 -11.16 -17.94
N LYS A 606 15.13 -12.42 -17.68
CA LYS A 606 16.46 -12.82 -17.19
C LYS A 606 16.89 -14.11 -17.88
N PHE A 607 18.20 -14.29 -18.08
CA PHE A 607 18.80 -15.61 -18.32
C PHE A 607 19.45 -16.07 -17.01
N PRO A 608 18.83 -16.96 -16.24
CA PRO A 608 19.47 -17.54 -15.06
C PRO A 608 20.70 -18.37 -15.47
N PRO A 609 21.71 -18.51 -14.59
CA PRO A 609 22.82 -19.41 -14.84
C PRO A 609 22.33 -20.87 -14.84
N PRO A 610 22.96 -21.76 -15.63
CA PRO A 610 22.75 -23.20 -15.51
C PRO A 610 23.12 -23.75 -14.12
N PRO A 611 22.68 -24.97 -13.77
CA PRO A 611 23.11 -25.64 -12.55
C PRO A 611 24.64 -25.76 -12.45
N PRO A 612 25.23 -25.79 -11.24
CA PRO A 612 26.69 -25.92 -11.07
C PRO A 612 27.29 -27.21 -11.65
N ASN A 613 26.45 -28.20 -11.97
CA ASN A 613 26.83 -29.48 -12.58
C ASN A 613 26.14 -29.70 -13.94
N ASP A 614 25.89 -28.60 -14.66
CA ASP A 614 25.47 -28.61 -16.07
C ASP A 614 26.52 -29.25 -16.97
N ASN A 615 27.78 -28.78 -16.85
CA ASN A 615 28.88 -29.36 -17.60
C ASN A 615 29.27 -30.73 -17.04
N PHE A 616 29.57 -31.65 -17.95
CA PHE A 616 30.23 -32.94 -17.70
C PHE A 616 31.54 -32.79 -16.92
N ALA A 617 32.30 -31.71 -17.15
CA ALA A 617 33.51 -31.41 -16.40
C ALA A 617 33.23 -31.15 -14.91
N ASP A 618 32.13 -30.47 -14.61
CA ASP A 618 31.75 -29.96 -13.27
C ASP A 618 30.84 -30.92 -12.49
N ARG A 619 30.90 -32.21 -12.83
CA ARG A 619 30.19 -33.31 -12.16
C ARG A 619 30.27 -33.23 -10.63
N VAL A 620 29.12 -33.17 -9.96
CA VAL A 620 29.05 -33.34 -8.51
C VAL A 620 29.46 -34.77 -8.12
N PRO A 621 30.48 -34.95 -7.26
CA PRO A 621 30.91 -36.26 -6.80
C PRO A 621 29.98 -36.82 -5.72
N LEU A 622 29.64 -38.09 -5.87
CA LEU A 622 28.79 -38.88 -4.98
C LEU A 622 29.59 -40.05 -4.42
N ALA A 623 29.44 -40.31 -3.12
CA ALA A 623 30.18 -41.36 -2.41
C ALA A 623 29.24 -42.20 -1.54
N GLY A 624 29.65 -43.46 -1.29
CA GLY A 624 28.93 -44.41 -0.46
C GLY A 624 28.04 -45.39 -1.24
N ALA A 625 27.58 -46.42 -0.53
CA ALA A 625 26.76 -47.51 -1.08
C ALA A 625 25.25 -47.19 -1.12
N SER A 626 24.81 -46.20 -0.34
CA SER A 626 23.43 -45.68 -0.34
C SER A 626 23.46 -44.20 0.01
N LEU A 627 22.73 -43.37 -0.74
CA LEU A 627 22.71 -41.91 -0.61
C LEU A 627 21.41 -41.31 -1.16
N THR A 628 21.10 -40.06 -0.80
CA THR A 628 20.03 -39.28 -1.43
C THR A 628 20.44 -37.82 -1.58
N VAL A 629 20.20 -37.26 -2.76
CA VAL A 629 20.64 -35.92 -3.20
C VAL A 629 19.47 -35.17 -3.85
N LYS A 630 19.39 -33.86 -3.59
CA LYS A 630 18.43 -32.95 -4.22
C LYS A 630 19.17 -32.12 -5.27
N SER A 631 18.59 -31.95 -6.44
CA SER A 631 19.14 -31.19 -7.56
C SER A 631 18.00 -30.66 -8.46
N SER A 632 18.34 -30.11 -9.62
CA SER A 632 17.39 -29.63 -10.64
C SER A 632 18.13 -29.55 -11.97
N ASN A 633 17.47 -29.90 -13.08
CA ASN A 633 17.97 -29.59 -14.44
C ASN A 633 17.32 -28.33 -15.04
N LEU A 634 16.63 -27.52 -14.22
CA LEU A 634 16.14 -26.21 -14.64
C LEU A 634 17.33 -25.31 -15.04
N TYR A 635 17.25 -24.72 -16.23
CA TYR A 635 18.31 -23.96 -16.90
C TYR A 635 19.54 -24.76 -17.34
N ALA A 636 19.53 -26.09 -17.22
CA ALA A 636 20.58 -26.94 -17.77
C ALA A 636 20.62 -26.86 -19.31
N THR A 637 21.73 -27.27 -19.89
CA THR A 637 21.99 -27.26 -21.34
C THR A 637 22.46 -28.64 -21.81
N LYS A 638 22.93 -28.73 -23.04
CA LYS A 638 23.55 -29.93 -23.61
C LYS A 638 24.89 -29.53 -24.21
N GLU A 639 25.98 -30.08 -23.68
CA GLU A 639 27.32 -29.82 -24.18
C GLU A 639 27.57 -30.44 -25.56
N SER A 640 28.49 -29.82 -26.30
CA SER A 640 28.98 -30.35 -27.57
C SER A 640 29.75 -31.66 -27.36
N GLY A 641 29.15 -32.77 -27.80
CA GLY A 641 29.72 -34.12 -27.66
C GLY A 641 28.95 -35.00 -26.68
N GLU A 642 27.91 -34.50 -26.01
CA GLU A 642 26.99 -35.35 -25.25
C GLU A 642 26.35 -36.44 -26.11
N PRO A 643 26.14 -37.66 -25.56
CA PRO A 643 25.37 -38.70 -26.25
C PRO A 643 24.00 -38.16 -26.64
N ASP A 644 23.62 -38.27 -27.92
CA ASP A 644 22.33 -37.74 -28.41
C ASP A 644 21.10 -38.37 -27.75
N LYS A 645 21.28 -39.48 -27.03
CA LYS A 645 20.23 -40.12 -26.24
C LYS A 645 20.73 -40.62 -24.89
N HIS A 646 20.02 -40.27 -23.82
CA HIS A 646 20.16 -40.88 -22.50
C HIS A 646 19.15 -42.02 -22.37
N ALA A 647 19.66 -43.26 -22.28
CA ALA A 647 18.86 -44.49 -22.20
C ALA A 647 17.72 -44.58 -23.25
N GLY A 648 17.96 -44.06 -24.47
CA GLY A 648 17.01 -44.11 -25.60
C GLY A 648 16.11 -42.89 -25.77
N VAL A 649 15.98 -42.01 -24.76
CA VAL A 649 15.30 -40.71 -24.86
C VAL A 649 16.31 -39.64 -25.30
N ALA A 650 15.89 -38.65 -26.09
CA ALA A 650 16.78 -37.60 -26.58
C ALA A 650 17.38 -36.77 -25.42
N SER A 651 18.67 -36.44 -25.53
CA SER A 651 19.34 -35.51 -24.60
C SER A 651 19.07 -34.06 -24.99
N SER A 652 18.89 -33.19 -23.97
CA SER A 652 18.48 -31.79 -24.14
C SER A 652 19.00 -30.85 -23.06
N ARG A 653 18.91 -31.26 -21.78
CA ARG A 653 19.21 -30.45 -20.59
C ARG A 653 19.65 -31.37 -19.47
N SER A 654 20.86 -31.91 -19.60
CA SER A 654 21.38 -32.95 -18.70
C SER A 654 22.16 -32.32 -17.55
N VAL A 655 22.04 -32.88 -16.34
CA VAL A 655 22.93 -32.54 -15.21
C VAL A 655 23.70 -33.78 -14.77
N TRP A 656 24.98 -33.60 -14.50
CA TRP A 656 25.92 -34.71 -14.36
C TRP A 656 26.38 -34.94 -12.91
N PHE A 657 26.52 -36.21 -12.54
CA PHE A 657 27.13 -36.65 -11.28
C PHE A 657 28.22 -37.68 -11.54
N SER A 658 29.24 -37.75 -10.70
CA SER A 658 30.22 -38.85 -10.68
C SER A 658 29.99 -39.73 -9.45
N TRP A 659 30.04 -41.05 -9.60
CA TRP A 659 29.93 -41.98 -8.46
C TRP A 659 30.92 -43.12 -8.62
N THR A 660 31.82 -43.27 -7.65
CA THR A 660 32.77 -44.40 -7.59
C THR A 660 32.16 -45.53 -6.79
N ALA A 661 31.98 -46.69 -7.42
CA ALA A 661 31.30 -47.83 -6.80
C ALA A 661 32.16 -48.42 -5.65
N PRO A 662 31.65 -48.50 -4.40
CA PRO A 662 32.42 -49.05 -3.28
C PRO A 662 32.54 -50.59 -3.35
N VAL A 663 31.61 -51.25 -4.05
CA VAL A 663 31.56 -52.70 -4.25
C VAL A 663 31.07 -53.02 -5.67
N SER A 664 31.41 -54.20 -6.18
CA SER A 664 30.81 -54.74 -7.41
C SER A 664 29.41 -55.28 -7.10
N GLY A 665 28.42 -54.99 -7.95
CA GLY A 665 27.05 -55.47 -7.78
C GLY A 665 26.01 -54.67 -8.57
N PRO A 666 24.73 -55.10 -8.54
CA PRO A 666 23.65 -54.35 -9.16
C PRO A 666 23.36 -53.06 -8.39
N VAL A 667 23.27 -51.94 -9.10
CA VAL A 667 22.95 -50.62 -8.56
C VAL A 667 21.54 -50.23 -8.96
N VAL A 668 20.84 -49.54 -8.06
CA VAL A 668 19.56 -48.91 -8.30
C VAL A 668 19.73 -47.40 -8.12
N VAL A 669 19.29 -46.63 -9.10
CA VAL A 669 19.11 -45.18 -8.95
C VAL A 669 17.64 -44.87 -9.23
N THR A 670 16.94 -44.40 -8.21
CA THR A 670 15.54 -43.97 -8.30
C THR A 670 15.50 -42.45 -8.29
N LEU A 671 14.85 -41.84 -9.28
CA LEU A 671 14.61 -40.41 -9.37
C LEU A 671 13.12 -40.11 -9.23
N ALA A 672 12.79 -39.02 -8.55
CA ALA A 672 11.44 -38.47 -8.49
C ALA A 672 11.45 -36.98 -8.88
N GLY A 673 10.48 -36.56 -9.70
CA GLY A 673 10.16 -35.15 -9.88
C GLY A 673 9.48 -34.62 -8.62
N ARG A 674 10.08 -33.64 -7.94
CA ARG A 674 9.62 -33.25 -6.61
C ARG A 674 8.29 -32.47 -6.70
N GLY A 675 7.18 -33.14 -6.39
CA GLY A 675 5.85 -32.50 -6.28
C GLY A 675 5.33 -31.90 -7.59
N THR A 676 5.72 -32.47 -8.73
CA THR A 676 5.52 -31.91 -10.08
C THR A 676 5.27 -33.03 -11.10
N GLU A 677 4.66 -32.71 -12.25
CA GLU A 677 4.58 -33.62 -13.42
C GLU A 677 5.91 -33.80 -14.17
N PHE A 678 7.04 -33.48 -13.52
CA PHE A 678 8.36 -33.59 -14.11
C PHE A 678 8.83 -35.04 -14.02
N ILE A 679 9.14 -35.64 -15.17
CA ILE A 679 9.74 -36.97 -15.24
C ILE A 679 11.23 -36.79 -15.55
N PRO A 680 12.13 -36.80 -14.55
CA PRO A 680 13.56 -36.84 -14.80
C PRO A 680 13.94 -38.14 -15.52
N TRP A 681 14.98 -38.13 -16.35
CA TRP A 681 15.39 -39.31 -17.14
C TRP A 681 16.88 -39.65 -16.95
N PRO A 682 17.21 -40.78 -16.29
CA PRO A 682 18.58 -41.15 -15.95
C PRO A 682 19.30 -41.96 -17.05
N ALA A 683 20.63 -41.82 -17.12
CA ALA A 683 21.52 -42.78 -17.76
C ALA A 683 22.87 -42.88 -17.00
N ALA A 684 23.53 -44.04 -17.06
CA ALA A 684 24.84 -44.27 -16.46
C ALA A 684 25.88 -44.69 -17.51
N TYR A 685 27.07 -44.13 -17.41
CA TYR A 685 28.18 -44.34 -18.34
C TYR A 685 29.49 -44.61 -17.61
N THR A 686 30.41 -45.33 -18.24
CA THR A 686 31.85 -45.30 -17.93
C THR A 686 32.57 -44.50 -19.00
N GLY A 687 33.67 -43.83 -18.61
CA GLY A 687 34.43 -42.90 -19.46
C GLY A 687 34.92 -41.72 -18.64
N ASN A 688 35.76 -40.86 -19.24
CA ASN A 688 36.29 -39.65 -18.61
C ASN A 688 36.20 -38.38 -19.49
N SER A 689 35.73 -38.50 -20.74
CA SER A 689 35.33 -37.40 -21.62
C SER A 689 33.98 -37.70 -22.25
N LEU A 690 33.24 -36.67 -22.66
CA LEU A 690 32.00 -36.82 -23.43
C LEU A 690 32.18 -37.74 -24.65
N THR A 691 33.31 -37.57 -25.34
CA THR A 691 33.69 -38.32 -26.55
C THR A 691 34.04 -39.80 -26.33
N ASN A 692 34.14 -40.28 -25.08
CA ASN A 692 34.48 -41.68 -24.78
C ASN A 692 33.48 -42.39 -23.84
N LEU A 693 32.27 -41.85 -23.72
CA LEU A 693 31.23 -42.46 -22.90
C LEU A 693 30.67 -43.77 -23.48
N VAL A 694 30.71 -44.81 -22.66
CA VAL A 694 30.12 -46.13 -22.92
C VAL A 694 29.03 -46.37 -21.88
N MET A 695 27.82 -46.78 -22.29
CA MET A 695 26.73 -47.04 -21.34
C MET A 695 27.09 -48.20 -20.38
N ALA A 696 26.68 -48.08 -19.12
CA ALA A 696 27.00 -49.06 -18.09
C ALA A 696 26.46 -50.48 -18.42
N SER A 697 27.20 -51.51 -18.00
CA SER A 697 26.83 -52.90 -18.28
C SER A 697 25.49 -53.27 -17.62
N GLY A 698 24.62 -53.97 -18.36
CA GLY A 698 23.29 -54.36 -17.88
C GLY A 698 22.33 -53.19 -17.62
N MET A 699 22.57 -52.01 -18.21
CA MET A 699 21.73 -50.84 -17.97
C MET A 699 20.28 -51.03 -18.47
N SER A 700 19.32 -50.70 -17.61
CA SER A 700 17.88 -50.67 -17.88
C SER A 700 17.26 -49.49 -17.16
N VAL A 701 16.34 -48.76 -17.82
CA VAL A 701 15.55 -47.68 -17.21
C VAL A 701 14.07 -48.04 -17.31
N ARG A 702 13.31 -47.79 -16.24
CA ARG A 702 11.86 -47.99 -16.18
C ARG A 702 11.19 -46.79 -15.51
N PHE A 703 10.08 -46.33 -16.06
CA PHE A 703 9.19 -45.38 -15.42
C PHE A 703 8.06 -46.12 -14.70
N ASP A 704 7.75 -45.75 -13.48
CA ASP A 704 6.58 -46.22 -12.73
C ASP A 704 5.50 -45.14 -12.73
N THR A 705 4.42 -45.40 -13.46
CA THR A 705 3.26 -44.50 -13.60
C THR A 705 2.51 -44.25 -12.30
N ASN A 706 2.66 -45.12 -11.29
CA ASN A 706 1.93 -45.00 -10.02
C ASN A 706 2.64 -44.07 -9.03
N THR A 707 3.97 -44.05 -9.05
CA THR A 707 4.80 -43.21 -8.17
C THR A 707 5.41 -41.99 -8.86
N LEU A 708 5.26 -41.89 -10.19
CA LEU A 708 5.91 -40.91 -11.06
C LEU A 708 7.45 -40.89 -10.91
N THR A 709 8.04 -42.06 -10.62
CA THR A 709 9.49 -42.22 -10.49
C THR A 709 10.11 -42.93 -11.69
N THR A 710 11.35 -42.57 -12.02
CA THR A 710 12.19 -43.37 -12.93
C THR A 710 13.22 -44.14 -12.15
N ARG A 711 13.31 -45.45 -12.41
CA ARG A 711 14.29 -46.35 -11.84
C ARG A 711 15.29 -46.80 -12.91
N LEU A 712 16.52 -46.34 -12.78
CA LEU A 712 17.70 -46.87 -13.46
C LEU A 712 18.23 -48.07 -12.67
N THR A 713 18.65 -49.12 -13.38
CA THR A 713 19.41 -50.24 -12.84
C THR A 713 20.58 -50.58 -13.75
N PHE A 714 21.76 -50.83 -13.21
CA PHE A 714 22.96 -51.27 -13.96
C PHE A 714 23.89 -52.10 -13.07
N ASN A 715 24.84 -52.82 -13.66
CA ASN A 715 25.86 -53.57 -12.92
C ASN A 715 27.12 -52.74 -12.76
N ALA A 716 27.49 -52.44 -11.50
CA ALA A 716 28.71 -51.73 -11.17
C ALA A 716 29.87 -52.68 -10.85
N MET A 717 31.09 -52.22 -11.11
CA MET A 717 32.34 -52.86 -10.70
C MET A 717 33.01 -52.01 -9.62
N ALA A 718 33.52 -52.63 -8.56
CA ALA A 718 34.21 -51.93 -7.46
C ALA A 718 35.33 -51.01 -7.98
N LEU A 719 35.48 -49.85 -7.33
CA LEU A 719 36.45 -48.80 -7.65
C LEU A 719 36.31 -48.18 -9.07
N THR A 720 35.31 -48.58 -9.86
CA THR A 720 35.00 -47.94 -11.14
C THR A 720 34.13 -46.71 -10.90
N THR A 721 34.52 -45.59 -11.51
CA THR A 721 33.73 -44.35 -11.51
C THR A 721 32.75 -44.33 -12.67
N TYR A 722 31.48 -44.10 -12.35
CA TYR A 722 30.38 -43.95 -13.29
C TYR A 722 29.99 -42.47 -13.39
N ALA A 723 29.78 -41.98 -14.62
CA ALA A 723 29.11 -40.72 -14.86
C ALA A 723 27.60 -40.98 -14.97
N LEU A 724 26.81 -40.34 -14.12
CA LEU A 724 25.35 -40.38 -14.16
C LEU A 724 24.86 -39.09 -14.81
N ALA A 725 24.17 -39.21 -15.95
CA ALA A 725 23.44 -38.10 -16.56
C ALA A 725 21.98 -38.14 -16.09
N ILE A 726 21.40 -36.99 -15.78
CA ILE A 726 19.98 -36.84 -15.50
C ILE A 726 19.42 -35.69 -16.35
N ASP A 727 18.59 -36.05 -17.33
CA ASP A 727 17.87 -35.11 -18.21
C ASP A 727 16.39 -35.06 -17.80
N GLY A 728 15.53 -34.49 -18.63
CA GLY A 728 14.08 -34.59 -18.52
C GLY A 728 13.43 -35.29 -19.71
N PHE A 729 12.41 -36.10 -19.45
CA PHE A 729 11.60 -36.72 -20.50
C PHE A 729 10.93 -35.64 -21.38
N ASN A 730 10.97 -35.82 -22.70
CA ASN A 730 10.46 -34.86 -23.70
C ASN A 730 10.94 -33.41 -23.49
N ASN A 731 12.22 -33.23 -23.15
CA ASN A 731 12.85 -31.93 -22.93
C ASN A 731 12.15 -31.08 -21.84
N ARG A 732 11.49 -31.71 -20.85
CA ARG A 732 10.99 -31.02 -19.65
C ARG A 732 12.16 -30.72 -18.68
N THR A 733 11.92 -29.82 -17.73
CA THR A 733 12.85 -29.51 -16.63
C THR A 733 12.13 -29.53 -15.29
N GLY A 734 12.88 -29.76 -14.21
CA GLY A 734 12.32 -29.63 -12.87
C GLY A 734 13.22 -30.10 -11.74
N PRO A 735 12.70 -30.07 -10.50
CA PRO A 735 13.43 -30.47 -9.30
C PRO A 735 13.59 -32.01 -9.23
N ILE A 736 14.83 -32.44 -9.07
CA ILE A 736 15.26 -33.86 -9.01
C ILE A 736 15.48 -34.25 -7.55
N ASN A 737 14.88 -35.37 -7.12
CA ASN A 737 15.32 -36.08 -5.92
C ASN A 737 15.91 -37.45 -6.34
N LEU A 738 17.24 -37.56 -6.23
CA LEU A 738 18.05 -38.74 -6.61
C LEU A 738 18.29 -39.59 -5.37
N THR A 739 17.86 -40.85 -5.37
CA THR A 739 18.24 -41.86 -4.38
C THR A 739 19.02 -42.97 -5.09
N LEU A 740 20.28 -43.19 -4.69
CA LEU A 740 21.12 -44.27 -5.20
C LEU A 740 21.33 -45.31 -4.09
N ALA A 741 21.24 -46.60 -4.43
CA ALA A 741 21.55 -47.71 -3.55
C ALA A 741 22.15 -48.89 -4.31
N THR A 742 23.24 -49.48 -3.81
CA THR A 742 23.72 -50.80 -4.27
C THR A 742 22.79 -51.88 -3.74
N ALA A 743 22.10 -52.59 -4.63
CA ALA A 743 21.26 -53.72 -4.24
C ALA A 743 22.14 -54.92 -3.87
N ASN A 744 21.85 -55.54 -2.73
CA ASN A 744 22.64 -56.60 -2.11
C ASN A 744 24.11 -56.22 -1.87
N LEU A 745 24.39 -55.65 -0.69
CA LEU A 745 25.64 -56.03 -0.02
C LEU A 745 25.56 -57.55 0.23
N PRO A 746 26.51 -58.37 -0.29
CA PRO A 746 26.78 -59.63 0.38
C PRO A 746 27.18 -59.28 1.82
N PRO A 747 26.63 -59.93 2.85
CA PRO A 747 27.10 -59.68 4.21
C PRO A 747 28.61 -59.96 4.23
N ALA A 748 29.38 -58.96 4.69
CA ALA A 748 30.82 -59.13 4.87
C ALA A 748 31.08 -60.33 5.78
N VAL A 749 32.23 -60.98 5.62
CA VAL A 749 32.68 -62.03 6.55
C VAL A 749 32.91 -61.35 7.91
N GLN A 750 31.92 -61.43 8.81
CA GLN A 750 31.74 -60.38 9.83
C GLN A 750 32.81 -60.36 10.91
N SER A 751 33.48 -61.50 11.15
CA SER A 751 34.57 -61.56 12.14
C SER A 751 35.45 -62.80 11.96
N LEU A 752 36.73 -62.65 12.31
CA LEU A 752 37.68 -63.73 12.59
C LEU A 752 37.93 -63.70 14.11
N VAL A 753 37.48 -64.69 14.86
CA VAL A 753 37.43 -64.61 16.34
C VAL A 753 38.26 -65.72 16.99
N VAL A 754 39.21 -65.31 17.84
CA VAL A 754 40.15 -66.12 18.65
C VAL A 754 40.90 -67.20 17.83
N PRO A 755 42.15 -66.93 17.41
CA PRO A 755 43.01 -67.99 16.90
C PRO A 755 43.36 -68.97 18.03
N VAL A 756 43.04 -70.25 17.86
CA VAL A 756 43.49 -71.31 18.78
C VAL A 756 44.83 -71.83 18.28
N ILE A 757 45.88 -71.61 19.07
CA ILE A 757 47.20 -72.20 18.83
C ILE A 757 47.12 -73.68 19.22
N LEU A 758 47.26 -74.55 18.23
CA LEU A 758 47.51 -75.98 18.42
C LEU A 758 49.02 -76.23 18.30
N GLY A 759 49.54 -77.28 18.91
CA GLY A 759 50.97 -77.63 18.85
C GLY A 759 51.53 -77.90 17.44
N SER A 760 50.66 -77.93 16.42
CA SER A 760 50.97 -78.19 15.01
C SER A 760 50.36 -77.18 14.03
N GLY A 761 49.76 -76.07 14.49
CA GLY A 761 49.16 -75.06 13.59
C GLY A 761 48.19 -74.09 14.27
N MET A 762 47.58 -73.21 13.49
CA MET A 762 46.61 -72.22 13.98
C MET A 762 45.21 -72.53 13.45
N LYS A 763 44.25 -72.73 14.35
CA LYS A 763 42.83 -72.92 14.02
C LYS A 763 42.09 -71.59 14.11
N LEU A 764 41.24 -71.32 13.11
CA LEU A 764 40.53 -70.07 12.89
C LEU A 764 39.03 -70.34 12.71
N ALA A 765 38.20 -69.66 13.49
CA ALA A 765 36.76 -69.64 13.30
C ALA A 765 36.35 -68.43 12.43
N ILE A 766 35.61 -68.70 11.35
CA ILE A 766 35.19 -67.73 10.34
C ILE A 766 33.66 -67.69 10.31
N SER A 767 33.05 -66.51 10.23
CA SER A 767 31.58 -66.33 10.20
C SER A 767 31.09 -65.63 8.92
N GLY A 768 30.00 -66.15 8.35
CA GLY A 768 29.42 -65.66 7.09
C GLY A 768 27.98 -66.15 6.88
N ALA A 769 27.34 -65.79 5.77
CA ALA A 769 25.99 -66.24 5.46
C ALA A 769 25.98 -67.68 4.94
N THR A 770 24.98 -68.47 5.33
CA THR A 770 24.83 -69.85 4.84
C THR A 770 24.66 -69.87 3.31
N GLY A 771 25.45 -70.69 2.63
CA GLY A 771 25.53 -70.74 1.16
C GLY A 771 26.52 -69.75 0.51
N GLN A 772 27.11 -68.82 1.27
CA GLN A 772 28.13 -67.89 0.76
C GLN A 772 29.47 -68.63 0.54
N LYS A 773 30.13 -68.37 -0.60
CA LYS A 773 31.52 -68.80 -0.83
C LYS A 773 32.51 -67.85 -0.17
N PHE A 774 33.63 -68.37 0.28
CA PHE A 774 34.74 -67.56 0.77
C PHE A 774 36.10 -68.20 0.43
N ALA A 775 37.14 -67.36 0.42
CA ALA A 775 38.53 -67.76 0.46
C ALA A 775 39.17 -67.23 1.74
N LEU A 776 39.95 -68.08 2.42
CA LEU A 776 40.87 -67.70 3.48
C LEU A 776 42.26 -67.57 2.86
N GLN A 777 42.84 -66.38 2.96
CA GLN A 777 44.18 -66.07 2.50
C GLN A 777 45.09 -65.76 3.69
N ALA A 778 46.35 -66.16 3.58
CA ALA A 778 47.40 -65.89 4.55
C ALA A 778 48.61 -65.18 3.93
N SER A 779 49.27 -64.34 4.73
CA SER A 779 50.43 -63.54 4.37
C SER A 779 51.47 -63.55 5.50
N THR A 780 52.73 -63.30 5.16
CA THR A 780 53.83 -63.08 6.12
C THR A 780 54.24 -61.60 6.21
N ASN A 781 53.81 -60.75 5.27
CA ASN A 781 54.24 -59.35 5.12
C ASN A 781 53.11 -58.34 4.86
N LEU A 782 51.84 -58.78 4.90
CA LEU A 782 50.62 -58.02 4.56
C LEU A 782 50.50 -57.55 3.09
N ILE A 783 51.49 -57.81 2.24
CA ILE A 783 51.51 -57.43 0.83
C ILE A 783 51.18 -58.64 -0.05
N ASP A 784 51.90 -59.75 0.13
CA ASP A 784 51.74 -60.98 -0.64
C ASP A 784 50.74 -61.91 0.07
N TRP A 785 49.61 -62.18 -0.58
CA TRP A 785 48.53 -62.98 -0.02
C TRP A 785 48.33 -64.27 -0.81
N THR A 786 48.48 -65.39 -0.13
CA THR A 786 48.30 -66.74 -0.69
C THR A 786 47.00 -67.35 -0.19
N GLU A 787 46.20 -67.96 -1.07
CA GLU A 787 45.04 -68.73 -0.64
C GLU A 787 45.49 -70.03 0.04
N ILE A 788 44.95 -70.29 1.23
CA ILE A 788 45.23 -71.49 2.02
C ILE A 788 44.00 -72.39 2.20
N PHE A 789 42.80 -71.87 1.93
CA PHE A 789 41.54 -72.61 1.91
C PHE A 789 40.47 -71.81 1.16
N SER A 790 39.57 -72.47 0.45
CA SER A 790 38.31 -71.89 -0.02
C SER A 790 37.17 -72.89 0.10
N GLY A 791 35.94 -72.39 0.23
CA GLY A 791 34.77 -73.23 0.45
C GLY A 791 33.46 -72.47 0.59
N LEU A 792 32.41 -73.20 0.97
CA LEU A 792 31.06 -72.71 1.22
C LEU A 792 30.75 -72.71 2.71
N PHE A 793 30.06 -71.68 3.19
CA PHE A 793 29.49 -71.65 4.54
C PHE A 793 28.27 -72.59 4.63
N ALA A 794 28.49 -73.83 5.08
CA ALA A 794 27.42 -74.83 5.26
C ALA A 794 26.46 -74.47 6.42
N THR A 795 26.91 -73.69 7.39
CA THR A 795 26.09 -72.99 8.40
C THR A 795 26.57 -71.54 8.49
N ASN A 796 26.18 -70.75 9.50
CA ASN A 796 26.68 -69.37 9.66
C ASN A 796 28.14 -69.26 10.14
N LYS A 797 28.80 -70.39 10.40
CA LYS A 797 30.23 -70.47 10.77
C LYS A 797 30.90 -71.67 10.10
N THR A 798 32.21 -71.56 9.93
CA THR A 798 33.09 -72.69 9.59
C THR A 798 34.44 -72.52 10.27
N GLU A 799 35.15 -73.63 10.50
CA GLU A 799 36.49 -73.62 11.09
C GLU A 799 37.54 -74.11 10.08
N VAL A 800 38.71 -73.47 10.06
CA VAL A 800 39.82 -73.79 9.15
C VAL A 800 41.13 -73.80 9.95
N THR A 801 42.07 -74.68 9.62
CA THR A 801 43.37 -74.79 10.30
C THR A 801 44.53 -74.57 9.32
N ASP A 802 45.37 -73.55 9.55
CA ASP A 802 46.66 -73.43 8.87
C ASP A 802 47.70 -74.28 9.62
N THR A 803 47.96 -75.48 9.09
CA THR A 803 48.98 -76.42 9.61
C THR A 803 50.42 -76.02 9.28
N ASN A 804 50.62 -74.96 8.49
CA ASN A 804 51.93 -74.39 8.20
C ASN A 804 52.22 -73.12 9.03
N SER A 805 51.25 -72.61 9.81
CA SER A 805 51.41 -71.34 10.55
C SER A 805 52.63 -71.32 11.47
N SER A 806 52.98 -72.47 12.07
CA SER A 806 54.13 -72.67 12.95
C SER A 806 55.49 -72.54 12.26
N ARG A 807 55.52 -72.48 10.91
CA ARG A 807 56.73 -72.28 10.11
C ARG A 807 57.07 -70.80 9.88
N PHE A 808 56.23 -69.88 10.34
CA PHE A 808 56.35 -68.44 10.09
C PHE A 808 56.30 -67.64 11.39
N VAL A 809 57.26 -66.73 11.58
CA VAL A 809 57.35 -65.87 12.78
C VAL A 809 56.15 -64.91 12.87
N TYR A 810 55.69 -64.41 11.73
CA TYR A 810 54.46 -63.63 11.60
C TYR A 810 53.57 -64.24 10.53
N ARG A 811 52.28 -64.39 10.82
CA ARG A 811 51.29 -65.00 9.95
C ARG A 811 49.97 -64.24 10.09
N PHE A 812 49.63 -63.46 9.06
CA PHE A 812 48.43 -62.65 8.97
C PHE A 812 47.38 -63.37 8.13
N TYR A 813 46.10 -63.17 8.44
CA TYR A 813 44.99 -63.84 7.77
C TYR A 813 43.92 -62.84 7.37
N ARG A 814 43.28 -63.08 6.22
CA ARG A 814 42.05 -62.41 5.80
C ARG A 814 41.11 -63.42 5.16
N ALA A 815 39.82 -63.29 5.42
CA ALA A 815 38.78 -64.03 4.73
C ALA A 815 37.98 -63.06 3.85
N TRP A 816 37.73 -63.43 2.60
CA TRP A 816 37.07 -62.58 1.60
C TRP A 816 36.00 -63.37 0.83
N PRO A 817 34.83 -62.78 0.53
CA PRO A 817 33.77 -63.46 -0.22
C PRO A 817 34.18 -63.69 -1.69
N VAL A 818 33.97 -64.91 -2.19
CA VAL A 818 34.26 -65.28 -3.58
C VAL A 818 32.95 -65.30 -4.39
N PRO A 819 32.92 -64.84 -5.66
CA PRO A 819 31.75 -64.96 -6.54
C PRO A 819 31.33 -66.42 -6.81
#